data_AF-A0A2E0ZIP0-F1
#
_entry.id   AF-A0A2E0ZIP0-F1
#
_cell.length_a   1.000
_cell.length_b   1.000
_cell.length_c   1.000
_cell.angle_alpha   90.00
_cell.angle_beta   90.00
_cell.angle_gamma   90.00
#
_symmetry.space_group_name_H-M   'P 1'
#
loop_
_entity.id
_entity.type
_entity.pdbx_description
1 polymer ?
#
loop_
_entity_poly.entity_id
_entity_poly.type
_entity_poly.pdbx_seq_one_letter_code
_entity_poly.pdbx_strand_id
1 'polypeptide(L)'
;MFKSYVNPAENEEAKRKLPKLLVEGLLLGGSGLGVLALIFEIAADAFSVAAYQTLLAIHGAEGHHEIAILAFIVLSALLLLGIVPAYKAGAYLRPNAGGSGPLVEAIGPPKMRWLSWIGTSLFFLDAILTIIISSISASDVTMLLLPELAPYRIVLAELFAFFIMVVLVALGPKRAVPIFLIGGGAFTLFTVAALGIVGGTAMGNPEWAFLTEGIVSRLEINGVAEHVVRAQQDISTIGTVVFFQLFFRSMSSAMLGFSGYEVIPASGKHAARPKWKVINTSLSLAAFFLIGTGVVQLFAAQQWKIPATEGYSTLLIEYEIIAAQTFGRGITEEDIRITEQDREAAGDLYDLRFAQQAEEELAGVTGEEPDPLAGLSRGEYIDEVAVDLAISRQLNNVIQDTPGQVFLVVAGTLLAIILLLAQGGGYVGGAAVAANAARLGRLPRIFEEDRIGIAVIWVISAILIPIIREVVIVESYYAFGFVSAFVITSTTVFFVRDDAIRERGIEPGSGEAKSLKFAGLRGMIASYSMMIVLVTQKTDALGVIIVFGAIITIIQFVNANGGLKKLSDIAIVKPAAPLQPSELEGQLGLLRAHDEARQRGIVHAVDDLIHEGAFAKFNVGPDRIRTLICYLYKLEPTIFEREAHHHERIEEPSTELQDTYQAAFEQRKQILRDVEDYSHFGIFTFIHNYHINWVSEEHGRNASVVQKAMLSILFPQTDSQEIWEEFRNYKPQIQPEPIWQFSRRRYLWAKDQWPNLSDRITTIWTLQDFGLISKDINVETVIAVADGRKQMLVKIPSNPKEGNNQASKETIDEIDEIDESDEEKE
;
A
#
# COMPACT_ATOMS: atom_id res chain seq x y z
N MET A 1 29.30 -5.73 -18.36
CA MET A 1 28.49 -6.16 -17.20
C MET A 1 28.21 -5.03 -16.21
N PHE A 2 29.09 -4.01 -16.10
CA PHE A 2 28.97 -2.90 -15.12
C PHE A 2 28.50 -1.56 -15.72
N LYS A 3 27.81 -1.55 -16.86
CA LYS A 3 27.18 -0.32 -17.37
C LYS A 3 25.91 -0.04 -16.57
N SER A 4 25.71 1.21 -16.13
CA SER A 4 24.46 1.61 -15.49
C SER A 4 23.28 1.35 -16.43
N TYR A 5 22.28 0.59 -15.95
CA TYR A 5 21.02 0.39 -16.67
C TYR A 5 20.06 1.59 -16.53
N VAL A 6 20.37 2.53 -15.65
CA VAL A 6 19.60 3.76 -15.47
C VAL A 6 20.03 4.77 -16.52
N ASN A 7 19.05 5.39 -17.19
CA ASN A 7 19.30 6.46 -18.16
C ASN A 7 20.08 7.61 -17.49
N PRO A 8 21.21 8.08 -18.06
CA PRO A 8 22.02 9.14 -17.47
C PRO A 8 21.26 10.46 -17.24
N ALA A 9 20.48 10.90 -18.22
CA ALA A 9 19.73 12.16 -18.14
C ALA A 9 18.65 12.08 -17.06
N GLU A 10 17.92 10.96 -17.01
CA GLU A 10 16.91 10.71 -15.97
C GLU A 10 17.54 10.66 -14.58
N ASN A 11 18.73 10.04 -14.45
CA ASN A 11 19.44 9.95 -13.18
C ASN A 11 19.93 11.33 -12.70
N GLU A 12 20.40 12.19 -13.60
CA GLU A 12 20.80 13.56 -13.26
C GLU A 12 19.62 14.39 -12.79
N GLU A 13 18.49 14.35 -13.51
CA GLU A 13 17.27 15.04 -13.09
C GLU A 13 16.77 14.52 -11.73
N ALA A 14 16.72 13.20 -11.56
CA ALA A 14 16.30 12.57 -10.32
C ALA A 14 17.23 12.90 -9.15
N LYS A 15 18.55 12.99 -9.37
CA LYS A 15 19.52 13.46 -8.36
C LYS A 15 19.29 14.92 -7.97
N ARG A 16 18.95 15.78 -8.94
CA ARG A 16 18.68 17.20 -8.69
C ARG A 16 17.42 17.39 -7.84
N LYS A 17 16.40 16.54 -8.01
CA LYS A 17 15.16 16.54 -7.21
C LYS A 17 15.31 15.83 -5.85
N LEU A 18 16.33 14.99 -5.66
CA LEU A 18 16.51 14.16 -4.47
C LEU A 18 16.45 14.92 -3.13
N PRO A 19 17.07 16.11 -2.96
CA PRO A 19 16.99 16.85 -1.70
C PRO A 19 15.55 17.19 -1.29
N LYS A 20 14.72 17.57 -2.27
CA LYS A 20 13.29 17.81 -2.04
C LYS A 20 12.56 16.51 -1.72
N LEU A 21 12.83 15.45 -2.49
CA LEU A 21 12.21 14.13 -2.31
C LEU A 21 12.60 13.43 -1.00
N LEU A 22 13.72 13.82 -0.37
CA LEU A 22 14.10 13.29 0.93
C LEU A 22 13.06 13.64 2.00
N VAL A 23 12.55 14.88 1.97
CA VAL A 23 11.66 15.45 3.00
C VAL A 23 10.19 15.50 2.55
N GLU A 24 9.90 15.25 1.27
CA GLU A 24 8.53 15.21 0.75
C GLU A 24 7.67 14.17 1.50
N GLY A 25 6.42 14.51 1.80
CA GLY A 25 5.53 13.63 2.58
C GLY A 25 5.73 13.65 4.09
N LEU A 26 6.81 14.24 4.62
CA LEU A 26 6.96 14.52 6.07
C LEU A 26 6.30 15.83 6.49
N LEU A 27 6.28 16.82 5.59
CA LEU A 27 5.55 18.07 5.77
C LEU A 27 4.18 17.91 5.10
N LEU A 28 3.10 18.30 5.79
CA LEU A 28 1.73 18.23 5.29
C LEU A 28 1.62 19.00 3.96
N GLY A 29 1.68 18.26 2.83
CA GLY A 29 1.63 18.79 1.47
C GLY A 29 2.75 18.23 0.58
N GLY A 30 2.39 17.35 -0.36
CA GLY A 30 3.32 16.75 -1.33
C GLY A 30 2.62 15.84 -2.33
N SER A 31 3.34 15.45 -3.40
CA SER A 31 2.83 14.57 -4.47
C SER A 31 2.84 13.08 -4.11
N GLY A 32 3.35 12.72 -2.92
CA GLY A 32 3.46 11.34 -2.43
C GLY A 32 4.43 11.22 -1.24
N LEU A 33 4.73 9.98 -0.83
CA LEU A 33 5.71 9.63 0.20
C LEU A 33 7.14 9.83 -0.31
N GLY A 34 7.92 10.68 0.36
CA GLY A 34 9.35 10.84 0.10
C GLY A 34 10.20 9.73 0.71
N VAL A 35 11.51 9.87 0.58
CA VAL A 35 12.48 8.83 0.99
C VAL A 35 12.44 8.61 2.50
N LEU A 36 12.46 9.68 3.31
CA LEU A 36 12.45 9.54 4.77
C LEU A 36 11.10 8.98 5.26
N ALA A 37 10.00 9.32 4.58
CA ALA A 37 8.69 8.77 4.91
C ALA A 37 8.67 7.24 4.75
N LEU A 38 9.16 6.73 3.60
CA LEU A 38 9.32 5.29 3.40
C LEU A 38 10.30 4.66 4.41
N ILE A 39 11.41 5.34 4.73
CA ILE A 39 12.36 4.87 5.76
C ILE A 39 11.70 4.77 7.13
N PHE A 40 10.86 5.72 7.53
CA PHE A 40 10.19 5.68 8.84
C PHE A 40 9.12 4.60 8.91
N GLU A 41 8.44 4.33 7.79
CA GLU A 41 7.53 3.18 7.67
C GLU A 41 8.28 1.85 7.82
N ILE A 42 9.42 1.71 7.16
CA ILE A 42 10.28 0.51 7.29
C ILE A 42 10.91 0.44 8.67
N ALA A 43 11.36 1.56 9.22
CA ALA A 43 11.96 1.58 10.54
C ALA A 43 10.95 1.05 11.55
N ALA A 44 9.66 1.33 11.40
CA ALA A 44 8.66 0.75 12.28
C ALA A 44 8.64 -0.78 12.21
N ASP A 45 8.49 -1.32 11.00
CA ASP A 45 8.40 -2.76 10.77
C ASP A 45 9.73 -3.49 11.06
N ALA A 46 10.83 -2.95 10.54
CA ALA A 46 12.15 -3.52 10.70
C ALA A 46 12.72 -3.35 12.11
N PHE A 47 12.38 -2.30 12.88
CA PHE A 47 12.77 -2.23 14.30
C PHE A 47 11.94 -3.11 15.20
N SER A 48 10.66 -3.34 14.86
CA SER A 48 9.86 -4.31 15.59
C SER A 48 10.56 -5.66 15.67
N VAL A 49 11.28 -5.99 14.60
CA VAL A 49 12.03 -7.23 14.47
C VAL A 49 13.51 -7.06 14.83
N ALA A 50 14.15 -5.92 14.54
CA ALA A 50 15.56 -5.67 14.84
C ALA A 50 15.84 -5.61 16.35
N ALA A 51 14.88 -5.14 17.16
CA ALA A 51 14.98 -5.23 18.62
C ALA A 51 15.17 -6.68 19.11
N TYR A 52 14.64 -7.66 18.36
CA TYR A 52 14.81 -9.08 18.65
C TYR A 52 15.87 -9.75 17.77
N GLN A 53 16.30 -9.13 16.67
CA GLN A 53 17.27 -9.73 15.73
C GLN A 53 18.59 -10.09 16.41
N THR A 54 19.12 -9.20 17.24
CA THR A 54 20.37 -9.42 18.00
C THR A 54 20.20 -10.58 18.98
N LEU A 55 19.09 -10.58 19.72
CA LEU A 55 18.71 -11.67 20.63
C LEU A 55 18.61 -13.01 19.90
N LEU A 56 17.89 -13.04 18.79
CA LEU A 56 17.62 -14.25 17.99
C LEU A 56 18.89 -14.78 17.33
N ALA A 57 19.78 -13.88 16.90
CA ALA A 57 21.10 -14.25 16.39
C ALA A 57 21.94 -14.93 17.48
N ILE A 58 21.97 -14.37 18.69
CA ILE A 58 22.70 -14.93 19.85
C ILE A 58 22.04 -16.25 20.29
N HIS A 59 20.71 -16.31 20.35
CA HIS A 59 19.95 -17.52 20.70
C HIS A 59 20.23 -18.65 19.72
N GLY A 60 20.16 -18.40 18.41
CA GLY A 60 20.46 -19.39 17.39
C GLY A 60 21.92 -19.82 17.35
N ALA A 61 22.82 -19.00 17.91
CA ALA A 61 24.21 -19.33 18.13
C ALA A 61 24.48 -19.98 19.50
N GLU A 62 23.44 -20.34 20.27
CA GLU A 62 23.55 -20.91 21.63
C GLU A 62 24.40 -20.04 22.57
N GLY A 63 24.25 -18.72 22.48
CA GLY A 63 24.97 -17.76 23.31
C GLY A 63 26.35 -17.35 22.77
N HIS A 64 26.81 -17.93 21.67
CA HIS A 64 28.11 -17.58 21.07
C HIS A 64 28.03 -16.32 20.20
N HIS A 65 28.38 -15.16 20.77
CA HIS A 65 28.35 -13.87 20.07
C HIS A 65 29.20 -13.82 18.80
N GLU A 66 30.35 -14.49 18.77
CA GLU A 66 31.23 -14.50 17.59
C GLU A 66 30.57 -15.19 16.38
N ILE A 67 29.86 -16.30 16.62
CA ILE A 67 29.11 -17.03 15.59
C ILE A 67 27.94 -16.15 15.11
N ALA A 68 27.23 -15.51 16.05
CA ALA A 68 26.13 -14.61 15.74
C ALA A 68 26.57 -13.41 14.88
N ILE A 69 27.69 -12.78 15.21
CA ILE A 69 28.29 -11.69 14.44
C ILE A 69 28.68 -12.15 13.04
N LEU A 70 29.34 -13.31 12.91
CA LEU A 70 29.72 -13.83 11.60
C LEU A 70 28.49 -14.13 10.74
N ALA A 71 27.47 -14.77 11.30
CA ALA A 71 26.21 -15.05 10.62
C ALA A 71 25.54 -13.76 10.13
N PHE A 72 25.51 -12.73 10.99
CA PHE A 72 24.97 -11.41 10.65
C PHE A 72 25.78 -10.70 9.56
N ILE A 73 27.12 -10.80 9.56
CA ILE A 73 27.98 -10.22 8.51
C ILE A 73 27.68 -10.87 7.15
N VAL A 74 27.60 -12.20 7.11
CA VAL A 74 27.29 -12.93 5.86
C VAL A 74 25.91 -12.54 5.34
N LEU A 75 24.91 -12.50 6.22
CA LEU A 75 23.57 -12.02 5.92
C LEU A 75 23.53 -10.59 5.37
N SER A 76 24.25 -9.68 6.01
CA SER A 76 24.40 -8.29 5.58
C SER A 76 25.01 -8.19 4.19
N ALA A 77 26.00 -9.03 3.88
CA ALA A 77 26.59 -9.12 2.54
C ALA A 77 25.60 -9.67 1.50
N LEU A 78 24.84 -10.71 1.83
CA LEU A 78 23.79 -11.26 0.96
C LEU A 78 22.72 -10.20 0.64
N LEU A 79 22.31 -9.41 1.64
CA LEU A 79 21.37 -8.32 1.48
C LEU A 79 21.95 -7.22 0.56
N LEU A 80 23.09 -6.62 0.92
CA LEU A 80 23.68 -5.48 0.21
C LEU A 80 24.14 -5.79 -1.21
N LEU A 81 24.76 -6.95 -1.41
CA LEU A 81 25.37 -7.31 -2.69
C LEU A 81 24.42 -8.08 -3.60
N GLY A 82 23.40 -8.72 -3.02
CA GLY A 82 22.41 -9.56 -3.71
C GLY A 82 21.04 -8.91 -3.81
N ILE A 83 20.30 -8.88 -2.69
CA ILE A 83 18.88 -8.50 -2.65
C ILE A 83 18.66 -7.04 -3.04
N VAL A 84 19.41 -6.10 -2.44
CA VAL A 84 19.25 -4.65 -2.69
C VAL A 84 19.37 -4.31 -4.18
N PRO A 85 20.41 -4.78 -4.92
CA PRO A 85 20.48 -4.57 -6.36
C PRO A 85 19.30 -5.13 -7.16
N ALA A 86 18.79 -6.32 -6.81
CA ALA A 86 17.66 -6.93 -7.51
C ALA A 86 16.39 -6.11 -7.32
N TYR A 87 16.11 -5.68 -6.08
CA TYR A 87 14.97 -4.83 -5.74
C TYR A 87 15.04 -3.47 -6.45
N LYS A 88 16.23 -2.85 -6.50
CA LYS A 88 16.43 -1.60 -7.24
C LYS A 88 16.18 -1.74 -8.74
N ALA A 89 16.55 -2.88 -9.33
CA ALA A 89 16.31 -3.17 -10.72
C ALA A 89 14.80 -3.38 -11.00
N GLY A 90 14.10 -4.11 -10.14
CA GLY A 90 12.64 -4.28 -10.20
C GLY A 90 11.90 -2.94 -10.10
N ALA A 91 12.25 -2.12 -9.10
CA ALA A 91 11.67 -0.80 -8.89
C ALA A 91 11.97 0.18 -10.04
N TYR A 92 13.14 0.06 -10.69
CA TYR A 92 13.45 0.84 -11.88
C TYR A 92 12.59 0.44 -13.08
N LEU A 93 12.38 -0.86 -13.30
CA LEU A 93 11.53 -1.35 -14.38
C LEU A 93 10.07 -0.94 -14.18
N ARG A 94 9.49 -1.26 -13.02
CA ARG A 94 8.08 -0.99 -12.70
C ARG A 94 7.92 -0.56 -11.23
N PRO A 95 8.08 0.74 -10.93
CA PRO A 95 7.94 1.26 -9.56
C PRO A 95 6.50 1.22 -9.03
N ASN A 96 5.51 1.06 -9.91
CA ASN A 96 4.10 0.97 -9.54
C ASN A 96 3.60 -0.47 -9.36
N ALA A 97 4.42 -1.48 -9.67
CA ALA A 97 3.97 -2.88 -9.61
C ALA A 97 3.55 -3.25 -8.18
N GLY A 98 4.20 -2.71 -7.16
CA GLY A 98 4.00 -3.10 -5.76
C GLY A 98 4.95 -4.22 -5.35
N GLY A 99 4.52 -5.08 -4.43
CA GLY A 99 5.32 -6.21 -3.93
C GLY A 99 5.62 -7.29 -4.97
N SER A 100 6.30 -8.34 -4.54
CA SER A 100 6.84 -9.46 -5.32
C SER A 100 5.80 -10.16 -6.21
N GLY A 101 4.59 -10.41 -5.71
CA GLY A 101 3.51 -11.06 -6.47
C GLY A 101 3.07 -10.25 -7.71
N PRO A 102 2.61 -9.00 -7.55
CA PRO A 102 2.30 -8.11 -8.66
C PRO A 102 3.49 -7.81 -9.60
N LEU A 103 4.72 -7.76 -9.08
CA LEU A 103 5.91 -7.57 -9.90
C LEU A 103 6.09 -8.68 -10.95
N VAL A 104 5.77 -9.92 -10.60
CA VAL A 104 5.77 -11.06 -11.55
C VAL A 104 4.80 -10.81 -12.71
N GLU A 105 3.60 -10.27 -12.43
CA GLU A 105 2.60 -9.97 -13.47
C GLU A 105 3.01 -8.80 -14.37
N ALA A 106 3.72 -7.83 -13.79
CA ALA A 106 4.13 -6.63 -14.50
C ALA A 106 5.32 -6.88 -15.45
N ILE A 107 6.35 -7.61 -15.01
CA ILE A 107 7.62 -7.74 -15.75
C ILE A 107 8.08 -9.17 -15.99
N GLY A 108 7.49 -10.15 -15.29
CA GLY A 108 7.87 -11.55 -15.36
C GLY A 108 7.37 -12.25 -16.62
N PRO A 109 8.02 -13.35 -17.04
CA PRO A 109 7.60 -14.11 -18.21
C PRO A 109 6.29 -14.87 -17.94
N PRO A 110 5.46 -15.17 -18.96
CA PRO A 110 4.16 -15.83 -18.76
C PRO A 110 4.25 -17.16 -18.01
N LYS A 111 5.34 -17.92 -18.22
CA LYS A 111 5.59 -19.19 -17.53
C LYS A 111 5.80 -19.06 -16.01
N MET A 112 6.07 -17.86 -15.50
CA MET A 112 6.29 -17.60 -14.08
C MET A 112 5.05 -17.02 -13.38
N ARG A 113 3.95 -16.75 -14.09
CA ARG A 113 2.75 -16.12 -13.48
C ARG A 113 2.18 -16.89 -12.30
N TRP A 114 2.32 -18.21 -12.26
CA TRP A 114 1.93 -19.02 -11.10
C TRP A 114 2.64 -18.59 -9.80
N LEU A 115 3.87 -18.07 -9.87
CA LEU A 115 4.59 -17.49 -8.72
C LEU A 115 3.91 -16.23 -8.18
N SER A 116 3.16 -15.49 -8.99
CA SER A 116 2.39 -14.34 -8.52
C SER A 116 1.33 -14.75 -7.50
N TRP A 117 0.68 -15.90 -7.71
CA TRP A 117 -0.35 -16.43 -6.80
C TRP A 117 0.24 -16.81 -5.45
N ILE A 118 1.41 -17.47 -5.48
CA ILE A 118 2.15 -17.85 -4.29
C ILE A 118 2.65 -16.60 -3.57
N GLY A 119 3.27 -15.66 -4.28
CA GLY A 119 3.77 -14.41 -3.69
C GLY A 119 2.67 -13.57 -3.05
N THR A 120 1.50 -13.47 -3.68
CA THR A 120 0.32 -12.80 -3.11
C THR A 120 -0.15 -13.48 -1.83
N SER A 121 -0.19 -14.83 -1.82
CA SER A 121 -0.62 -15.61 -0.65
C SER A 121 0.35 -15.50 0.52
N LEU A 122 1.64 -15.62 0.24
CA LEU A 122 2.69 -15.54 1.26
C LEU A 122 2.80 -14.13 1.85
N PHE A 123 2.61 -13.09 1.05
CA PHE A 123 2.54 -11.72 1.56
C PHE A 123 1.32 -11.48 2.45
N PHE A 124 0.16 -12.08 2.11
CA PHE A 124 -1.02 -11.98 2.97
C PHE A 124 -0.79 -12.68 4.33
N LEU A 125 -0.11 -13.84 4.32
CA LEU A 125 0.31 -14.51 5.53
C LEU A 125 1.31 -13.66 6.32
N ASP A 126 2.32 -13.10 5.66
CA ASP A 126 3.32 -12.20 6.22
C ASP A 126 2.65 -11.04 6.97
N ALA A 127 1.69 -10.36 6.34
CA ALA A 127 0.92 -9.28 6.97
C ALA A 127 0.19 -9.70 8.26
N ILE A 128 -0.41 -10.89 8.29
CA ILE A 128 -1.06 -11.44 9.50
C ILE A 128 -0.02 -11.68 10.59
N LEU A 129 1.12 -12.29 10.26
CA LEU A 129 2.19 -12.59 11.20
C LEU A 129 2.85 -11.32 11.74
N THR A 130 3.03 -10.28 10.91
CA THR A 130 3.53 -8.96 11.35
C THR A 130 2.66 -8.38 12.45
N ILE A 131 1.32 -8.46 12.31
CA ILE A 131 0.39 -7.96 13.33
C ILE A 131 0.52 -8.75 14.62
N ILE A 132 0.61 -10.08 14.54
CA ILE A 132 0.73 -10.96 15.71
C ILE A 132 2.03 -10.66 16.47
N ILE A 133 3.18 -10.70 15.78
CA ILE A 133 4.50 -10.42 16.38
C ILE A 133 4.50 -9.03 17.01
N SER A 134 4.09 -8.02 16.25
CA SER A 134 4.10 -6.63 16.72
C SER A 134 3.17 -6.41 17.92
N SER A 135 2.05 -7.12 18.00
CA SER A 135 1.09 -7.00 19.13
C SER A 135 1.61 -7.68 20.39
N ILE A 136 2.20 -8.87 20.26
CA ILE A 136 2.80 -9.60 21.37
C ILE A 136 4.01 -8.82 21.89
N SER A 137 4.93 -8.42 21.00
CA SER A 137 6.10 -7.63 21.37
C SER A 137 5.72 -6.28 22.00
N ALA A 138 4.70 -5.57 21.50
CA ALA A 138 4.24 -4.34 22.13
C ALA A 138 3.71 -4.58 23.54
N SER A 139 3.04 -5.71 23.75
CA SER A 139 2.57 -6.13 25.08
C SER A 139 3.75 -6.44 25.99
N ASP A 140 4.76 -7.17 25.49
CA ASP A 140 5.99 -7.49 26.21
C ASP A 140 6.70 -6.22 26.71
N VAL A 141 6.90 -5.24 25.83
CA VAL A 141 7.52 -3.96 26.21
C VAL A 141 6.64 -3.17 27.19
N THR A 142 5.32 -3.24 27.06
CA THR A 142 4.40 -2.54 27.98
C THR A 142 4.45 -3.14 29.38
N MET A 143 4.59 -4.46 29.49
CA MET A 143 4.74 -5.16 30.77
C MET A 143 6.04 -4.78 31.49
N LEU A 144 7.04 -4.26 30.79
CA LEU A 144 8.27 -3.74 31.42
C LEU A 144 8.02 -2.45 32.19
N LEU A 145 7.11 -1.62 31.68
CA LEU A 145 6.70 -0.38 32.34
C LEU A 145 5.61 -0.63 33.38
N LEU A 146 4.75 -1.63 33.14
CA LEU A 146 3.59 -1.98 33.97
C LEU A 146 3.52 -3.50 34.18
N PRO A 147 4.37 -4.08 35.04
CA PRO A 147 4.47 -5.54 35.23
C PRO A 147 3.18 -6.16 35.78
N GLU A 148 2.31 -5.38 36.43
CA GLU A 148 0.99 -5.82 36.88
C GLU A 148 0.08 -6.33 35.75
N LEU A 149 0.39 -5.99 34.49
CA LEU A 149 -0.35 -6.44 33.31
C LEU A 149 0.06 -7.83 32.80
N ALA A 150 1.08 -8.48 33.39
CA ALA A 150 1.57 -9.79 32.95
C ALA A 150 0.48 -10.86 32.79
N PRO A 151 -0.49 -11.03 33.72
CA PRO A 151 -1.57 -12.01 33.56
C PRO A 151 -2.50 -11.72 32.36
N TYR A 152 -2.49 -10.49 31.84
CA TYR A 152 -3.34 -10.01 30.76
C TYR A 152 -2.58 -9.86 29.43
N ARG A 153 -1.36 -10.39 29.31
CA ARG A 153 -0.49 -10.29 28.12
C ARG A 153 -1.23 -10.50 26.80
N ILE A 154 -1.98 -11.59 26.68
CA ILE A 154 -2.70 -11.96 25.45
C ILE A 154 -3.85 -10.99 25.16
N VAL A 155 -4.61 -10.61 26.20
CA VAL A 155 -5.71 -9.66 26.08
C VAL A 155 -5.20 -8.28 25.66
N LEU A 156 -4.04 -7.88 26.19
CA LEU A 156 -3.38 -6.63 25.82
C LEU A 156 -2.96 -6.64 24.34
N ALA A 157 -2.39 -7.76 23.86
CA ALA A 157 -2.02 -7.92 22.45
C ALA A 157 -3.24 -7.82 21.52
N GLU A 158 -4.35 -8.49 21.86
CA GLU A 158 -5.60 -8.38 21.09
C GLU A 158 -6.16 -6.95 21.09
N LEU A 159 -6.11 -6.27 22.25
CA LEU A 159 -6.56 -4.89 22.39
C LEU A 159 -5.73 -3.92 21.55
N PHE A 160 -4.42 -4.14 21.47
CA PHE A 160 -3.53 -3.37 20.59
C PHE A 160 -3.84 -3.58 19.12
N ALA A 161 -3.97 -4.84 18.67
CA ALA A 161 -4.36 -5.15 17.29
C ALA A 161 -5.72 -4.51 16.94
N PHE A 162 -6.69 -4.59 17.85
CA PHE A 162 -8.00 -3.97 17.68
C PHE A 162 -7.92 -2.45 17.60
N PHE A 163 -7.13 -1.81 18.48
CA PHE A 163 -6.97 -0.36 18.50
C PHE A 163 -6.43 0.18 17.17
N ILE A 164 -5.35 -0.41 16.65
CA ILE A 164 -4.77 0.02 15.38
C ILE A 164 -5.76 -0.20 14.22
N MET A 165 -6.45 -1.34 14.20
CA MET A 165 -7.50 -1.61 13.22
C MET A 165 -8.59 -0.52 13.24
N VAL A 166 -9.13 -0.17 14.41
CA VAL A 166 -10.18 0.85 14.54
C VAL A 166 -9.68 2.21 14.05
N VAL A 167 -8.47 2.61 14.42
CA VAL A 167 -7.85 3.87 13.98
C VAL A 167 -7.76 3.90 12.45
N LEU A 168 -7.29 2.81 11.83
CA LEU A 168 -7.15 2.69 10.38
C LEU A 168 -8.50 2.70 9.64
N VAL A 169 -9.51 2.00 10.16
CA VAL A 169 -10.85 1.94 9.56
C VAL A 169 -11.55 3.30 9.69
N ALA A 170 -11.46 3.94 10.87
CA ALA A 170 -12.12 5.21 11.16
C ALA A 170 -11.51 6.40 10.40
N LEU A 171 -10.18 6.55 10.44
CA LEU A 171 -9.48 7.65 9.77
C LEU A 171 -9.27 7.38 8.27
N GLY A 172 -9.23 6.10 7.87
CA GLY A 172 -8.79 5.66 6.55
C GLY A 172 -7.26 5.66 6.43
N PRO A 173 -6.66 4.75 5.64
CA PRO A 173 -5.21 4.62 5.51
C PRO A 173 -4.50 5.93 5.17
N LYS A 174 -5.06 6.71 4.22
CA LYS A 174 -4.46 7.96 3.76
C LYS A 174 -4.27 9.02 4.85
N ARG A 175 -5.18 9.09 5.84
CA ARG A 175 -5.11 10.08 6.92
C ARG A 175 -4.33 9.59 8.14
N ALA A 176 -4.22 8.28 8.31
CA ALA A 176 -3.48 7.68 9.40
C ALA A 176 -1.95 7.65 9.12
N VAL A 177 -1.55 7.51 7.85
CA VAL A 177 -0.13 7.48 7.42
C VAL A 177 0.74 8.61 8.01
N PRO A 178 0.35 9.90 7.97
CA PRO A 178 1.16 10.96 8.59
C PRO A 178 1.42 10.77 10.10
N ILE A 179 0.46 10.19 10.84
CA ILE A 179 0.61 9.90 12.27
C ILE A 179 1.66 8.80 12.47
N PHE A 180 1.61 7.74 11.66
CA PHE A 180 2.61 6.68 11.65
C PHE A 180 4.01 7.22 11.32
N LEU A 181 4.12 8.15 10.36
CA LEU A 181 5.40 8.75 9.96
C LEU A 181 6.05 9.60 11.05
N ILE A 182 5.26 10.35 11.82
CA ILE A 182 5.79 11.15 12.94
C ILE A 182 6.37 10.24 14.03
N GLY A 183 5.64 9.19 14.40
CA GLY A 183 6.12 8.22 15.38
C GLY A 183 7.36 7.45 14.90
N GLY A 184 7.32 6.93 13.67
CA GLY A 184 8.47 6.25 13.05
C GLY A 184 9.71 7.14 12.94
N GLY A 185 9.52 8.43 12.59
CA GLY A 185 10.60 9.40 12.51
C GLY A 185 11.21 9.74 13.85
N ALA A 186 10.39 10.00 14.87
CA ALA A 186 10.85 10.29 16.23
C ALA A 186 11.67 9.12 16.79
N PHE A 187 11.16 7.89 16.65
CA PHE A 187 11.89 6.70 17.10
C PHE A 187 13.18 6.47 16.32
N THR A 188 13.16 6.58 14.98
CA THR A 188 14.37 6.41 14.16
C THR A 188 15.49 7.36 14.60
N LEU A 189 15.16 8.64 14.84
CA LEU A 189 16.12 9.63 15.32
C LEU A 189 16.63 9.30 16.73
N PHE A 190 15.72 8.91 17.63
CA PHE A 190 16.07 8.48 18.99
C PHE A 190 17.03 7.29 18.95
N THR A 191 16.71 6.25 18.19
CA THR A 191 17.49 5.01 18.14
C THR A 191 18.88 5.22 17.53
N VAL A 192 19.02 6.08 16.52
CA VAL A 192 20.35 6.44 15.98
C VAL A 192 21.20 7.12 17.06
N ALA A 193 20.64 8.07 17.80
CA ALA A 193 21.35 8.76 18.87
C ALA A 193 21.69 7.80 20.02
N ALA A 194 20.73 7.00 20.46
CA ALA A 194 20.88 6.03 21.55
C ALA A 194 21.92 4.96 21.20
N LEU A 195 21.86 4.37 20.00
CA LEU A 195 22.86 3.40 19.55
C LEU A 195 24.25 4.02 19.34
N GLY A 196 24.32 5.29 18.93
CA GLY A 196 25.60 6.02 18.89
C GLY A 196 26.26 6.11 20.28
N ILE A 197 25.45 6.32 21.32
CA ILE A 197 25.91 6.32 22.71
C ILE A 197 26.31 4.90 23.12
N VAL A 198 25.43 3.92 22.95
CA VAL A 198 25.68 2.49 23.27
C VAL A 198 26.99 2.00 22.64
N GLY A 199 27.16 2.19 21.32
CA GLY A 199 28.36 1.74 20.62
C GLY A 199 29.62 2.46 21.09
N GLY A 200 29.54 3.78 21.32
CA GLY A 200 30.66 4.57 21.83
C GLY A 200 31.08 4.15 23.25
N THR A 201 30.11 3.91 24.13
CA THR A 201 30.37 3.49 25.51
C THR A 201 30.80 2.04 25.61
N ALA A 202 30.26 1.13 24.80
CA ALA A 202 30.70 -0.26 24.78
C ALA A 202 32.18 -0.33 24.37
N MET A 203 32.58 0.45 23.35
CA MET A 203 33.98 0.54 22.95
C MET A 203 34.87 1.15 24.04
N GLY A 204 34.38 2.18 24.76
CA GLY A 204 35.15 2.90 25.77
C GLY A 204 35.22 2.23 27.14
N ASN A 205 34.19 1.46 27.52
CA ASN A 205 34.01 0.90 28.86
C ASN A 205 33.57 -0.58 28.77
N PRO A 206 34.46 -1.50 28.35
CA PRO A 206 34.22 -2.95 28.38
C PRO A 206 33.78 -3.47 29.75
N GLU A 207 34.31 -2.85 30.81
CA GLU A 207 34.18 -3.30 32.18
C GLU A 207 32.75 -3.25 32.70
N TRP A 208 31.83 -2.52 32.07
CA TRP A 208 30.41 -2.47 32.48
C TRP A 208 29.66 -3.79 32.29
N ALA A 209 30.29 -4.82 31.73
CA ALA A 209 29.74 -6.17 31.57
C ALA A 209 29.20 -6.78 32.88
N PHE A 210 29.73 -6.41 34.05
CA PHE A 210 29.26 -6.93 35.34
C PHE A 210 27.79 -6.59 35.63
N LEU A 211 27.24 -5.51 35.05
CA LEU A 211 25.84 -5.12 35.23
C LEU A 211 24.88 -6.07 34.54
N THR A 212 25.32 -6.74 33.48
CA THR A 212 24.49 -7.62 32.67
C THR A 212 23.89 -8.74 33.50
N GLU A 213 24.68 -9.39 34.36
CA GLU A 213 24.20 -10.53 35.16
C GLU A 213 23.07 -10.11 36.11
N GLY A 214 23.23 -9.00 36.81
CA GLY A 214 22.19 -8.50 37.71
C GLY A 214 20.94 -8.02 36.99
N ILE A 215 21.05 -7.40 35.80
CA ILE A 215 19.88 -7.02 35.00
C ILE A 215 19.13 -8.28 34.54
N VAL A 216 19.85 -9.29 34.02
CA VAL A 216 19.24 -10.52 33.50
C VAL A 216 18.58 -11.34 34.60
N SER A 217 19.26 -11.53 35.73
CA SER A 217 18.69 -12.26 36.87
C SER A 217 17.44 -11.57 37.42
N ARG A 218 17.43 -10.23 37.49
CA ARG A 218 16.22 -9.46 37.82
C ARG A 218 15.04 -9.80 36.89
N LEU A 219 15.30 -9.98 35.60
CA LEU A 219 14.27 -10.29 34.62
C LEU A 219 13.77 -11.73 34.75
N GLU A 220 14.67 -12.68 35.04
CA GLU A 220 14.32 -14.09 35.32
C GLU A 220 13.47 -14.21 36.59
N ILE A 221 13.90 -13.57 37.70
CA ILE A 221 13.21 -13.61 39.00
C ILE A 221 11.79 -13.04 38.91
N ASN A 222 11.60 -11.97 38.13
CA ASN A 222 10.29 -11.34 37.97
C ASN A 222 9.40 -12.07 36.93
N GLY A 223 9.86 -13.18 36.36
CA GLY A 223 9.14 -13.92 35.30
C GLY A 223 8.96 -13.11 34.02
N VAL A 224 9.81 -12.10 33.79
CA VAL A 224 9.81 -11.28 32.57
C VAL A 224 10.64 -11.94 31.47
N ALA A 225 11.77 -12.55 31.85
CA ALA A 225 12.54 -13.42 30.98
C ALA A 225 12.24 -14.88 31.34
N GLU A 226 11.60 -15.62 30.44
CA GLU A 226 11.23 -17.03 30.66
C GLU A 226 12.41 -17.99 30.39
N HIS A 227 13.30 -17.63 29.46
CA HIS A 227 14.42 -18.48 29.06
C HIS A 227 15.67 -17.66 28.71
N VAL A 228 16.82 -18.02 29.29
CA VAL A 228 18.10 -17.33 29.06
C VAL A 228 19.15 -18.30 28.52
N VAL A 229 19.64 -18.02 27.30
CA VAL A 229 20.65 -18.84 26.64
C VAL A 229 22.03 -18.20 26.79
N ARG A 230 22.95 -18.94 27.43
CA ARG A 230 24.35 -18.57 27.66
C ARG A 230 25.27 -19.55 26.95
N ALA A 231 26.43 -19.08 26.49
CA ALA A 231 27.46 -19.95 25.93
C ALA A 231 27.98 -20.90 27.02
N GLN A 232 27.80 -22.21 26.85
CA GLN A 232 28.20 -23.21 27.85
C GLN A 232 29.69 -23.59 27.77
N GLN A 233 30.36 -23.32 26.64
CA GLN A 233 31.75 -23.71 26.37
C GLN A 233 32.48 -22.62 25.58
N ASP A 234 33.82 -22.64 25.55
CA ASP A 234 34.59 -21.72 24.70
C ASP A 234 34.51 -22.15 23.23
N ILE A 235 34.44 -21.19 22.30
CA ILE A 235 34.32 -21.47 20.86
C ILE A 235 35.46 -22.35 20.32
N SER A 236 36.64 -22.29 20.95
CA SER A 236 37.83 -23.08 20.61
C SER A 236 37.64 -24.59 20.84
N THR A 237 36.63 -24.96 21.64
CA THR A 237 36.30 -26.35 21.98
C THR A 237 35.19 -26.93 21.09
N ILE A 238 34.53 -26.10 20.28
CA ILE A 238 33.46 -26.51 19.39
C ILE A 238 34.03 -27.17 18.13
N GLY A 239 33.58 -28.38 17.82
CA GLY A 239 33.93 -29.05 16.57
C GLY A 239 33.36 -28.32 15.34
N THR A 240 34.04 -28.41 14.19
CA THR A 240 33.65 -27.70 12.96
C THR A 240 32.20 -27.96 12.52
N VAL A 241 31.68 -29.16 12.74
CA VAL A 241 30.28 -29.51 12.42
C VAL A 241 29.30 -28.72 13.27
N VAL A 242 29.52 -28.67 14.58
CA VAL A 242 28.67 -27.92 15.52
C VAL A 242 28.77 -26.43 15.24
N PHE A 243 29.96 -25.91 14.92
CA PHE A 243 30.13 -24.52 14.49
C PHE A 243 29.22 -24.18 13.30
N PHE A 244 29.23 -24.98 12.22
CA PHE A 244 28.39 -24.71 11.06
C PHE A 244 26.89 -24.87 11.36
N GLN A 245 26.51 -25.79 12.24
CA GLN A 245 25.14 -25.94 12.69
C GLN A 245 24.66 -24.68 13.42
N LEU A 246 25.41 -24.20 14.43
CA LEU A 246 25.12 -22.97 15.16
C LEU A 246 25.14 -21.75 14.24
N PHE A 247 26.10 -21.70 13.32
CA PHE A 247 26.19 -20.63 12.32
C PHE A 247 24.93 -20.57 11.45
N PHE A 248 24.47 -21.69 10.88
CA PHE A 248 23.28 -21.70 10.04
C PHE A 248 21.99 -21.46 10.85
N ARG A 249 21.90 -21.98 12.08
CA ARG A 249 20.77 -21.74 12.99
C ARG A 249 20.69 -20.26 13.35
N SER A 250 21.79 -19.64 13.79
CA SER A 250 21.91 -18.21 14.02
C SER A 250 21.56 -17.40 12.79
N MET A 251 22.05 -17.81 11.61
CA MET A 251 21.74 -17.16 10.35
C MET A 251 20.23 -17.23 10.05
N SER A 252 19.58 -18.38 10.24
CA SER A 252 18.14 -18.54 9.98
C SER A 252 17.29 -17.60 10.85
N SER A 253 17.66 -17.42 12.11
CA SER A 253 16.96 -16.56 13.06
C SER A 253 17.25 -15.07 12.82
N ALA A 254 18.51 -14.72 12.58
CA ALA A 254 18.91 -13.34 12.28
C ALA A 254 18.32 -12.79 10.96
N MET A 255 17.87 -13.64 10.04
CA MET A 255 17.23 -13.21 8.78
C MET A 255 16.01 -12.32 9.03
N LEU A 256 15.31 -12.53 10.15
CA LEU A 256 14.09 -11.83 10.49
C LEU A 256 14.19 -10.30 10.44
N GLY A 257 15.32 -9.72 10.86
CA GLY A 257 15.49 -8.27 10.86
C GLY A 257 15.53 -7.63 9.46
N PHE A 258 15.45 -8.43 8.40
CA PHE A 258 15.31 -7.95 7.02
C PHE A 258 13.88 -8.02 6.46
N SER A 259 12.91 -8.48 7.25
CA SER A 259 11.52 -8.66 6.81
C SER A 259 10.87 -7.39 6.24
N GLY A 260 11.08 -6.23 6.88
CA GLY A 260 10.54 -4.94 6.43
C GLY A 260 11.05 -4.44 5.07
N TYR A 261 11.95 -5.16 4.41
CA TYR A 261 12.50 -4.79 3.10
C TYR A 261 11.50 -4.97 1.95
N GLU A 262 10.53 -5.88 2.07
CA GLU A 262 9.47 -6.09 1.07
C GLU A 262 8.40 -4.98 1.12
N VAL A 263 8.32 -4.23 2.22
CA VAL A 263 7.36 -3.15 2.38
C VAL A 263 7.69 -1.95 1.49
N ILE A 264 8.97 -1.66 1.22
CA ILE A 264 9.36 -0.47 0.42
C ILE A 264 8.79 -0.52 -1.00
N PRO A 265 8.97 -1.61 -1.77
CA PRO A 265 8.37 -1.70 -3.09
C PRO A 265 6.85 -1.78 -3.04
N ALA A 266 6.28 -2.44 -2.02
CA ALA A 266 4.83 -2.55 -1.84
C ALA A 266 4.16 -1.18 -1.61
N SER A 267 4.74 -0.35 -0.74
CA SER A 267 4.31 1.04 -0.46
C SER A 267 4.75 2.03 -1.54
N GLY A 268 5.65 1.61 -2.45
CA GLY A 268 6.18 2.40 -3.56
C GLY A 268 5.12 2.98 -4.51
N LYS A 269 3.91 2.41 -4.57
CA LYS A 269 2.77 2.98 -5.30
C LYS A 269 2.43 4.41 -4.85
N HIS A 270 2.65 4.73 -3.59
CA HIS A 270 2.39 6.04 -2.99
C HIS A 270 3.63 6.96 -2.97
N ALA A 271 4.77 6.52 -3.52
CA ALA A 271 6.00 7.30 -3.51
C ALA A 271 5.89 8.58 -4.38
N ALA A 272 6.61 9.62 -3.97
CA ALA A 272 6.77 10.87 -4.72
C ALA A 272 7.53 10.63 -6.04
N ARG A 273 7.29 11.47 -7.05
CA ARG A 273 7.89 11.29 -8.39
C ARG A 273 9.26 11.98 -8.51
N PRO A 274 10.28 11.34 -9.13
CA PRO A 274 10.26 10.02 -9.78
C PRO A 274 10.34 8.85 -8.76
N LYS A 275 9.33 7.97 -8.81
CA LYS A 275 9.10 6.91 -7.81
C LYS A 275 10.25 5.94 -7.67
N TRP A 276 10.83 5.49 -8.79
CA TRP A 276 11.96 4.55 -8.77
C TRP A 276 13.15 5.11 -7.99
N LYS A 277 13.38 6.44 -8.04
CA LYS A 277 14.51 7.07 -7.34
C LYS A 277 14.25 7.09 -5.84
N VAL A 278 13.02 7.43 -5.45
CA VAL A 278 12.60 7.43 -4.05
C VAL A 278 12.73 6.03 -3.47
N ILE A 279 12.18 5.01 -4.15
CA ILE A 279 12.26 3.60 -3.74
C ILE A 279 13.73 3.15 -3.69
N ASN A 280 14.54 3.42 -4.72
CA ASN A 280 15.94 2.99 -4.77
C ASN A 280 16.81 3.62 -3.68
N THR A 281 16.62 4.90 -3.38
CA THR A 281 17.35 5.56 -2.30
C THR A 281 16.90 5.00 -0.95
N SER A 282 15.60 4.80 -0.75
CA SER A 282 15.04 4.23 0.48
C SER A 282 15.56 2.82 0.74
N LEU A 283 15.55 1.94 -0.28
CA LEU A 283 16.14 0.60 -0.26
C LEU A 283 17.59 0.60 0.20
N SER A 284 18.40 1.55 -0.29
CA SER A 284 19.80 1.64 0.13
C SER A 284 19.96 2.13 1.56
N LEU A 285 19.26 3.21 1.93
CA LEU A 285 19.36 3.79 3.25
C LEU A 285 18.85 2.82 4.32
N ALA A 286 17.74 2.14 4.06
CA ALA A 286 17.21 1.08 4.93
C ALA A 286 18.23 -0.06 5.13
N ALA A 287 18.91 -0.52 4.07
CA ALA A 287 19.93 -1.55 4.22
C ALA A 287 21.12 -1.09 5.07
N PHE A 288 21.65 0.12 4.84
CA PHE A 288 22.73 0.67 5.68
C PHE A 288 22.29 0.85 7.13
N PHE A 289 21.05 1.26 7.33
CA PHE A 289 20.46 1.47 8.63
C PHE A 289 20.32 0.16 9.41
N LEU A 290 19.70 -0.86 8.82
CA LEU A 290 19.50 -2.16 9.48
C LEU A 290 20.82 -2.87 9.78
N ILE A 291 21.77 -2.81 8.84
CA ILE A 291 23.09 -3.39 9.04
C ILE A 291 23.85 -2.61 10.11
N GLY A 292 23.84 -1.28 10.04
CA GLY A 292 24.55 -0.42 11.00
C GLY A 292 24.03 -0.61 12.42
N THR A 293 22.71 -0.60 12.60
CA THR A 293 22.08 -0.82 13.92
C THR A 293 22.37 -2.22 14.47
N GLY A 294 22.22 -3.27 13.66
CA GLY A 294 22.51 -4.64 14.09
C GLY A 294 23.99 -4.90 14.39
N VAL A 295 24.93 -4.31 13.64
CA VAL A 295 26.38 -4.39 13.96
C VAL A 295 26.67 -3.74 15.30
N VAL A 296 26.13 -2.54 15.56
CA VAL A 296 26.39 -1.81 16.80
C VAL A 296 25.82 -2.55 18.01
N GLN A 297 24.60 -3.08 17.89
CA GLN A 297 23.97 -3.90 18.93
C GLN A 297 24.74 -5.18 19.20
N LEU A 298 25.04 -5.99 18.18
CA LEU A 298 25.79 -7.24 18.36
C LEU A 298 27.19 -6.99 18.96
N PHE A 299 27.84 -5.88 18.56
CA PHE A 299 29.11 -5.47 19.15
C PHE A 299 28.97 -5.11 20.62
N ALA A 300 27.97 -4.30 20.99
CA ALA A 300 27.72 -3.94 22.38
C ALA A 300 27.34 -5.17 23.23
N ALA A 301 26.48 -6.04 22.70
CA ALA A 301 26.10 -7.30 23.32
C ALA A 301 27.29 -8.23 23.55
N GLN A 302 28.21 -8.34 22.57
CA GLN A 302 29.45 -9.11 22.75
C GLN A 302 30.32 -8.50 23.85
N GLN A 303 30.51 -7.18 23.81
CA GLN A 303 31.41 -6.47 24.71
C GLN A 303 30.94 -6.51 26.17
N TRP A 304 29.63 -6.37 26.39
CA TRP A 304 29.00 -6.45 27.71
C TRP A 304 28.49 -7.85 28.06
N LYS A 305 28.81 -8.86 27.24
CA LYS A 305 28.44 -10.28 27.43
C LYS A 305 26.94 -10.52 27.65
N ILE A 306 26.09 -9.78 26.94
CA ILE A 306 24.64 -9.87 27.08
C ILE A 306 24.13 -11.21 26.52
N PRO A 307 23.48 -12.08 27.31
CA PRO A 307 22.94 -13.34 26.82
C PRO A 307 21.68 -13.12 25.98
N ALA A 308 21.20 -14.19 25.32
CA ALA A 308 19.88 -14.12 24.69
C ALA A 308 18.79 -14.40 25.73
N THR A 309 17.85 -13.47 25.89
CA THR A 309 16.79 -13.51 26.90
C THR A 309 15.41 -13.56 26.23
N GLU A 310 14.72 -14.68 26.26
CA GLU A 310 13.34 -14.77 25.74
C GLU A 310 12.39 -13.88 26.55
N GLY A 311 11.65 -13.00 25.89
CA GLY A 311 10.74 -12.03 26.53
C GLY A 311 11.33 -10.63 26.75
N TYR A 312 12.66 -10.45 26.71
CA TYR A 312 13.32 -9.15 26.91
C TYR A 312 14.34 -8.84 25.81
N SER A 313 14.22 -7.70 25.14
CA SER A 313 15.13 -7.33 24.05
C SER A 313 16.55 -7.04 24.55
N THR A 314 17.56 -7.56 23.87
CA THR A 314 18.99 -7.22 24.09
C THR A 314 19.22 -5.69 24.05
N LEU A 315 18.50 -4.98 23.17
CA LEU A 315 18.59 -3.52 23.07
C LEU A 315 18.15 -2.81 24.36
N LEU A 316 17.17 -3.35 25.07
CA LEU A 316 16.71 -2.75 26.33
C LEU A 316 17.73 -2.98 27.45
N ILE A 317 18.42 -4.13 27.47
CA ILE A 317 19.53 -4.38 28.40
C ILE A 317 20.66 -3.37 28.14
N GLU A 318 21.01 -3.15 26.87
CA GLU A 318 21.98 -2.11 26.48
C GLU A 318 21.56 -0.72 26.98
N TYR A 319 20.28 -0.37 26.86
CA TYR A 319 19.73 0.90 27.34
C TYR A 319 19.74 1.02 28.86
N GLU A 320 19.51 -0.06 29.60
CA GLU A 320 19.60 -0.08 31.06
C GLU A 320 21.02 0.16 31.56
N ILE A 321 22.02 -0.45 30.93
CA ILE A 321 23.43 -0.20 31.24
C ILE A 321 23.76 1.29 31.03
N ILE A 322 23.35 1.87 29.90
CA ILE A 322 23.52 3.29 29.61
C ILE A 322 22.79 4.18 30.60
N ALA A 323 21.56 3.81 30.96
CA ALA A 323 20.74 4.56 31.91
C ALA A 323 21.36 4.59 33.30
N ALA A 324 21.94 3.48 33.76
CA ALA A 324 22.60 3.40 35.06
C ALA A 324 23.96 4.14 35.06
N GLN A 325 24.79 3.90 34.04
CA GLN A 325 26.19 4.35 34.04
C GLN A 325 26.40 5.75 33.46
N THR A 326 25.74 6.08 32.34
CA THR A 326 25.98 7.34 31.63
C THR A 326 25.03 8.45 32.09
N PHE A 327 23.76 8.11 32.29
CA PHE A 327 22.71 9.06 32.66
C PHE A 327 22.27 8.97 34.13
N GLY A 328 22.73 7.94 34.83
CA GLY A 328 22.48 7.71 36.24
C GLY A 328 23.64 8.19 37.10
N ARG A 329 23.73 7.65 38.32
CA ARG A 329 24.80 7.99 39.27
C ARG A 329 26.08 7.16 39.07
N GLY A 330 26.06 6.18 38.17
CA GLY A 330 27.13 5.20 38.01
C GLY A 330 27.10 4.13 39.10
N ILE A 331 27.56 2.93 38.75
CA ILE A 331 27.72 1.80 39.69
C ILE A 331 29.10 1.22 39.48
N THR A 332 29.80 0.91 40.56
CA THR A 332 31.00 0.08 40.55
C THR A 332 30.72 -1.25 41.26
N GLU A 333 31.54 -2.27 41.01
CA GLU A 333 31.40 -3.55 41.71
C GLU A 333 31.45 -3.41 43.24
N GLU A 334 32.18 -2.40 43.75
CA GLU A 334 32.30 -2.12 45.18
C GLU A 334 31.01 -1.57 45.83
N ASP A 335 30.09 -1.03 45.02
CA ASP A 335 28.80 -0.51 45.46
C ASP A 335 27.77 -1.63 45.68
N ILE A 336 28.02 -2.83 45.14
CA ILE A 336 27.18 -4.02 45.31
C ILE A 336 27.45 -4.63 46.68
N ARG A 337 26.73 -4.13 47.69
CA ARG A 337 26.78 -4.67 49.05
C ARG A 337 25.51 -5.45 49.35
N ILE A 338 25.66 -6.76 49.48
CA ILE A 338 24.59 -7.66 49.93
C ILE A 338 24.17 -7.25 51.34
N THR A 339 22.88 -6.97 51.51
CA THR A 339 22.28 -6.68 52.81
C THR A 339 21.48 -7.87 53.32
N GLU A 340 21.19 -7.89 54.62
CA GLU A 340 20.34 -8.95 55.20
C GLU A 340 18.95 -8.96 54.56
N GLN A 341 18.44 -7.80 54.15
CA GLN A 341 17.18 -7.68 53.44
C GLN A 341 17.21 -8.37 52.06
N ASP A 342 18.35 -8.32 51.35
CA ASP A 342 18.51 -9.02 50.06
C ASP A 342 18.51 -10.54 50.27
N ARG A 343 19.10 -11.03 51.38
CA ARG A 343 19.09 -12.45 51.77
C ARG A 343 17.72 -12.95 52.23
N GLU A 344 16.99 -12.13 52.99
CA GLU A 344 15.62 -12.43 53.39
C GLU A 344 14.71 -12.53 52.17
N ALA A 345 14.79 -11.57 51.24
CA ALA A 345 14.02 -11.60 50.00
C ALA A 345 14.37 -12.79 49.09
N ALA A 346 15.66 -13.16 49.00
CA ALA A 346 16.08 -14.37 48.30
C ALA A 346 15.53 -15.65 48.96
N GLY A 347 15.45 -15.67 50.31
CA GLY A 347 14.82 -16.75 51.06
C GLY A 347 13.33 -16.88 50.79
N ASP A 348 12.61 -15.77 50.75
CA ASP A 348 11.18 -15.74 50.42
C ASP A 348 10.90 -16.23 48.99
N LEU A 349 11.75 -15.85 48.03
CA LEU A 349 11.68 -16.32 46.64
C LEU A 349 11.93 -17.83 46.52
N TYR A 350 12.90 -18.37 47.28
CA TYR A 350 13.14 -19.82 47.34
C TYR A 350 11.90 -20.56 47.84
N ASP A 351 11.31 -20.07 48.94
CA ASP A 351 10.15 -20.69 49.56
C ASP A 351 8.90 -20.62 48.64
N LEU A 352 8.72 -19.52 47.89
CA LEU A 352 7.70 -19.38 46.84
C LEU A 352 7.90 -20.35 45.66
N ARG A 353 9.13 -20.47 45.17
CA ARG A 353 9.46 -21.37 44.04
C ARG A 353 9.25 -22.83 44.42
N PHE A 354 9.64 -23.21 45.65
CA PHE A 354 9.41 -24.56 46.17
C PHE A 354 7.91 -24.87 46.29
N ALA A 355 7.09 -23.87 46.67
CA ALA A 355 5.65 -24.00 46.70
C ALA A 355 5.05 -24.18 45.28
N GLN A 356 5.53 -23.43 44.28
CA GLN A 356 5.12 -23.58 42.88
C GLN A 356 5.53 -24.93 42.29
N GLN A 357 6.76 -25.38 42.48
CA GLN A 357 7.22 -26.70 42.02
C GLN A 357 6.40 -27.84 42.64
N ALA A 358 6.06 -27.74 43.93
CA ALA A 358 5.18 -28.71 44.58
C ALA A 358 3.77 -28.72 43.94
N GLU A 359 3.28 -27.56 43.51
CA GLU A 359 1.98 -27.42 42.82
C GLU A 359 2.02 -27.96 41.38
N GLU A 360 3.12 -27.74 40.65
CA GLU A 360 3.36 -28.25 39.30
C GLU A 360 3.56 -29.78 39.28
N GLU A 361 4.28 -30.34 40.25
CA GLU A 361 4.40 -31.79 40.45
C GLU A 361 3.03 -32.43 40.76
N LEU A 362 2.19 -31.75 41.54
CA LEU A 362 0.81 -32.14 41.82
C LEU A 362 -0.09 -32.06 40.57
N ALA A 363 0.18 -31.11 39.66
CA ALA A 363 -0.53 -30.95 38.39
C ALA A 363 -0.05 -31.89 37.27
N GLY A 364 1.06 -32.62 37.49
CA GLY A 364 1.62 -33.55 36.52
C GLY A 364 2.33 -32.87 35.33
N VAL A 365 2.74 -31.61 35.49
CA VAL A 365 3.49 -30.88 34.48
C VAL A 365 4.98 -31.15 34.71
N THR A 366 5.59 -31.99 33.89
CA THR A 366 7.04 -32.21 33.91
C THR A 366 7.72 -31.12 33.07
N GLY A 367 8.37 -30.16 33.72
CA GLY A 367 9.25 -29.20 33.04
C GLY A 367 10.40 -29.91 32.33
N GLU A 368 10.68 -29.52 31.07
CA GLU A 368 11.57 -30.27 30.17
C GLU A 368 13.08 -29.96 30.31
N GLU A 369 13.53 -28.99 31.12
CA GLU A 369 14.97 -28.67 31.23
C GLU A 369 15.48 -28.33 32.64
N PRO A 370 16.78 -28.57 32.92
CA PRO A 370 17.38 -28.36 34.23
C PRO A 370 17.57 -26.87 34.51
N ASP A 371 16.77 -26.34 35.42
CA ASP A 371 17.01 -25.04 36.03
C ASP A 371 18.40 -25.03 36.71
N PRO A 372 19.31 -24.10 36.38
CA PRO A 372 20.66 -24.06 36.95
C PRO A 372 20.63 -23.88 38.48
N LEU A 373 19.54 -23.34 39.01
CA LEU A 373 19.29 -23.17 40.44
C LEU A 373 18.66 -24.41 41.11
N ALA A 374 18.15 -25.39 40.34
CA ALA A 374 17.44 -26.58 40.85
C ALA A 374 18.34 -27.61 41.54
N GLY A 375 19.67 -27.44 41.44
CA GLY A 375 20.66 -28.27 42.12
C GLY A 375 21.32 -27.64 43.36
N LEU A 376 21.03 -26.37 43.65
CA LEU A 376 21.68 -25.64 44.73
C LEU A 376 21.05 -25.94 46.09
N SER A 377 21.89 -26.00 47.13
CA SER A 377 21.36 -26.01 48.50
C SER A 377 20.69 -24.66 48.80
N ARG A 378 19.72 -24.65 49.74
CA ARG A 378 19.02 -23.41 50.14
C ARG A 378 19.96 -22.25 50.46
N GLY A 379 21.11 -22.53 51.10
CA GLY A 379 22.10 -21.51 51.42
C GLY A 379 22.81 -20.95 50.18
N GLU A 380 23.18 -21.82 49.24
CA GLU A 380 23.83 -21.42 47.99
C GLU A 380 22.88 -20.63 47.08
N TYR A 381 21.61 -21.06 46.99
CA TYR A 381 20.57 -20.31 46.29
C TYR A 381 20.39 -18.90 46.88
N ILE A 382 20.27 -18.81 48.21
CA ILE A 382 20.08 -17.52 48.88
C ILE A 382 21.27 -16.61 48.65
N ASP A 383 22.51 -17.12 48.75
CA ASP A 383 23.70 -16.29 48.55
C ASP A 383 23.84 -15.83 47.09
N GLU A 384 23.52 -16.66 46.10
CA GLU A 384 23.57 -16.32 44.68
C GLU A 384 22.47 -15.30 44.30
N VAL A 385 21.22 -15.57 44.67
CA VAL A 385 20.09 -14.67 44.41
C VAL A 385 20.20 -13.36 45.21
N ALA A 386 20.78 -13.37 46.41
CA ALA A 386 20.99 -12.15 47.18
C ALA A 386 22.00 -11.19 46.53
N VAL A 387 23.00 -11.71 45.81
CA VAL A 387 23.89 -10.88 44.99
C VAL A 387 23.08 -10.19 43.89
N ASP A 388 22.26 -10.94 43.16
CA ASP A 388 21.44 -10.41 42.06
C ASP A 388 20.40 -9.39 42.52
N LEU A 389 19.77 -9.64 43.67
CA LEU A 389 18.86 -8.69 44.32
C LEU A 389 19.59 -7.43 44.78
N ALA A 390 20.81 -7.56 45.30
CA ALA A 390 21.62 -6.40 45.68
C ALA A 390 22.01 -5.56 44.46
N ILE A 391 22.38 -6.18 43.34
CA ILE A 391 22.65 -5.49 42.07
C ILE A 391 21.38 -4.79 41.58
N SER A 392 20.25 -5.49 41.55
CA SER A 392 18.95 -4.94 41.13
C SER A 392 18.51 -3.74 41.97
N ARG A 393 18.66 -3.84 43.30
CA ARG A 393 18.37 -2.76 44.24
C ARG A 393 19.27 -1.55 43.95
N GLN A 394 20.56 -1.76 43.77
CA GLN A 394 21.47 -0.65 43.45
C GLN A 394 21.19 -0.04 42.09
N LEU A 395 20.89 -0.86 41.08
CA LEU A 395 20.51 -0.40 39.74
C LEU A 395 19.30 0.53 39.81
N ASN A 396 18.26 0.13 40.54
CA ASN A 396 17.09 0.97 40.77
C ASN A 396 17.45 2.26 41.51
N ASN A 397 18.28 2.20 42.56
CA ASN A 397 18.68 3.37 43.34
C ASN A 397 19.49 4.41 42.54
N VAL A 398 20.34 3.96 41.60
CA VAL A 398 21.16 4.88 40.80
C VAL A 398 20.42 5.43 39.59
N ILE A 399 19.36 4.75 39.14
CA ILE A 399 18.48 5.20 38.05
C ILE A 399 17.41 6.13 38.61
N GLN A 400 16.87 5.85 39.80
CA GLN A 400 15.76 6.60 40.39
C GLN A 400 16.08 8.09 40.55
N ASP A 401 15.13 8.93 40.11
CA ASP A 401 15.22 10.39 40.12
C ASP A 401 16.41 10.94 39.30
N THR A 402 16.89 10.18 38.31
CA THR A 402 17.94 10.61 37.38
C THR A 402 17.44 10.74 35.94
N PRO A 403 18.19 11.43 35.06
CA PRO A 403 17.94 11.39 33.62
C PRO A 403 17.91 9.97 33.04
N GLY A 404 18.60 9.00 33.67
CA GLY A 404 18.56 7.59 33.28
C GLY A 404 17.17 6.98 33.33
N GLN A 405 16.37 7.28 34.37
CA GLN A 405 14.99 6.82 34.48
C GLN A 405 14.13 7.38 33.35
N VAL A 406 14.27 8.68 33.07
CA VAL A 406 13.54 9.34 31.98
C VAL A 406 13.93 8.74 30.64
N PHE A 407 15.22 8.47 30.42
CA PHE A 407 15.71 7.81 29.21
C PHE A 407 15.09 6.43 29.00
N LEU A 408 15.03 5.58 30.04
CA LEU A 408 14.40 4.25 29.94
C LEU A 408 12.91 4.32 29.69
N VAL A 409 12.19 5.20 30.39
CA VAL A 409 10.75 5.37 30.18
C VAL A 409 10.47 5.85 28.75
N VAL A 410 11.24 6.81 28.24
CA VAL A 410 11.13 7.29 26.86
C VAL A 410 11.47 6.20 25.86
N ALA A 411 12.57 5.46 26.08
CA ALA A 411 12.99 4.38 25.20
C ALA A 411 11.94 3.26 25.12
N GLY A 412 11.46 2.77 26.27
CA GLY A 412 10.43 1.73 26.36
C GLY A 412 9.10 2.19 25.77
N THR A 413 8.67 3.43 26.06
CA THR A 413 7.42 3.98 25.50
C THR A 413 7.51 4.13 23.98
N LEU A 414 8.61 4.67 23.46
CA LEU A 414 8.79 4.80 22.01
C LEU A 414 8.92 3.44 21.33
N LEU A 415 9.55 2.45 21.99
CA LEU A 415 9.62 1.07 21.50
C LEU A 415 8.23 0.41 21.46
N ALA A 416 7.40 0.59 22.49
CA ALA A 416 6.02 0.10 22.47
C ALA A 416 5.21 0.78 21.35
N ILE A 417 5.33 2.11 21.22
CA ILE A 417 4.64 2.86 20.15
C ILE A 417 5.08 2.34 18.78
N ILE A 418 6.38 2.21 18.51
CA ILE A 418 6.84 1.80 17.19
C ILE A 418 6.38 0.38 16.82
N LEU A 419 6.32 -0.53 17.80
CA LEU A 419 5.75 -1.87 17.64
C LEU A 419 4.27 -1.80 17.26
N LEU A 420 3.49 -0.91 17.88
CA LEU A 420 2.10 -0.67 17.49
C LEU A 420 1.99 -0.08 16.08
N LEU A 421 2.88 0.83 15.69
CA LEU A 421 2.88 1.43 14.36
C LEU A 421 3.28 0.43 13.26
N ALA A 422 4.13 -0.56 13.57
CA ALA A 422 4.50 -1.64 12.65
C ALA A 422 3.28 -2.46 12.18
N GLN A 423 2.30 -2.67 13.07
CA GLN A 423 1.02 -3.29 12.72
C GLN A 423 0.29 -2.53 11.60
N GLY A 424 0.43 -1.20 11.58
CA GLY A 424 -0.10 -0.35 10.52
C GLY A 424 0.42 -0.72 9.13
N GLY A 425 1.70 -1.08 9.05
CA GLY A 425 2.32 -1.61 7.83
C GLY A 425 1.69 -2.93 7.38
N GLY A 426 1.51 -3.88 8.31
CA GLY A 426 0.83 -5.16 8.04
C GLY A 426 -0.61 -4.98 7.54
N TYR A 427 -1.40 -4.13 8.21
CA TYR A 427 -2.77 -3.85 7.81
C TYR A 427 -2.88 -3.18 6.44
N VAL A 428 -2.14 -2.09 6.22
CA VAL A 428 -2.21 -1.32 4.97
C VAL A 428 -1.59 -2.09 3.80
N GLY A 429 -0.45 -2.75 4.03
CA GLY A 429 0.22 -3.58 3.05
C GLY A 429 -0.63 -4.79 2.66
N GLY A 430 -1.13 -5.54 3.63
CA GLY A 430 -1.96 -6.72 3.40
C GLY A 430 -3.27 -6.38 2.67
N ALA A 431 -3.94 -5.28 3.06
CA ALA A 431 -5.14 -4.81 2.38
C ALA A 431 -4.85 -4.36 0.94
N ALA A 432 -3.73 -3.69 0.69
CA ALA A 432 -3.32 -3.30 -0.66
C ALA A 432 -3.08 -4.52 -1.57
N VAL A 433 -2.48 -5.59 -1.04
CA VAL A 433 -2.28 -6.83 -1.78
C VAL A 433 -3.60 -7.54 -2.04
N ALA A 434 -4.51 -7.58 -1.07
CA ALA A 434 -5.86 -8.12 -1.25
C ALA A 434 -6.65 -7.34 -2.33
N ALA A 435 -6.55 -6.01 -2.34
CA ALA A 435 -7.18 -5.16 -3.36
C ALA A 435 -6.60 -5.42 -4.76
N ASN A 436 -5.28 -5.58 -4.88
CA ASN A 436 -4.65 -5.94 -6.16
C ASN A 436 -5.07 -7.34 -6.63
N ALA A 437 -5.15 -8.31 -5.71
CA ALA A 437 -5.64 -9.65 -6.02
C ALA A 437 -7.11 -9.64 -6.46
N ALA A 438 -7.94 -8.79 -5.84
CA ALA A 438 -9.32 -8.57 -6.26
C ALA A 438 -9.41 -7.97 -7.66
N ARG A 439 -8.59 -6.97 -7.99
CA ARG A 439 -8.51 -6.38 -9.35
C ARG A 439 -8.02 -7.36 -10.40
N LEU A 440 -7.17 -8.32 -10.02
CA LEU A 440 -6.75 -9.43 -10.89
C LEU A 440 -7.80 -10.54 -11.02
N GLY A 441 -8.97 -10.39 -10.38
CA GLY A 441 -10.03 -11.38 -10.42
C GLY A 441 -9.84 -12.56 -9.45
N ARG A 442 -8.80 -12.55 -8.62
CA ARG A 442 -8.44 -13.68 -7.73
C ARG A 442 -9.19 -13.66 -6.40
N LEU A 443 -9.64 -12.49 -5.96
CA LEU A 443 -10.46 -12.31 -4.77
C LEU A 443 -11.81 -11.65 -5.11
N PRO A 444 -12.81 -11.77 -4.22
CA PRO A 444 -14.07 -11.06 -4.35
C PRO A 444 -13.90 -9.53 -4.41
N ARG A 445 -14.79 -8.84 -5.14
CA ARG A 445 -14.80 -7.36 -5.31
C ARG A 445 -14.77 -6.58 -3.99
N ILE A 446 -15.33 -7.13 -2.91
CA ILE A 446 -15.35 -6.47 -1.60
C ILE A 446 -13.94 -6.15 -1.06
N PHE A 447 -12.91 -6.89 -1.50
CA PHE A 447 -11.52 -6.64 -1.10
C PHE A 447 -10.86 -5.47 -1.82
N GLU A 448 -11.52 -4.86 -2.82
CA GLU A 448 -11.05 -3.61 -3.43
C GLU A 448 -11.15 -2.42 -2.47
N GLU A 449 -11.99 -2.51 -1.44
CA GLU A 449 -12.05 -1.54 -0.37
C GLU A 449 -11.07 -1.91 0.75
N ASP A 450 -10.03 -1.09 0.92
CA ASP A 450 -8.96 -1.32 1.89
C ASP A 450 -9.49 -1.58 3.32
N ARG A 451 -10.59 -0.93 3.71
CA ARG A 451 -11.22 -1.08 5.04
C ARG A 451 -11.70 -2.51 5.31
N ILE A 452 -12.27 -3.16 4.30
CA ILE A 452 -12.74 -4.54 4.41
C ILE A 452 -11.53 -5.48 4.52
N GLY A 453 -10.49 -5.23 3.70
CA GLY A 453 -9.22 -5.97 3.79
C GLY A 453 -8.62 -5.90 5.20
N ILE A 454 -8.53 -4.70 5.78
CA ILE A 454 -8.02 -4.46 7.14
C ILE A 454 -8.83 -5.23 8.18
N ALA A 455 -10.17 -5.16 8.11
CA ALA A 455 -11.04 -5.87 9.04
C ALA A 455 -10.87 -7.40 8.96
N VAL A 456 -10.77 -7.97 7.76
CA VAL A 456 -10.57 -9.41 7.57
C VAL A 456 -9.22 -9.87 8.12
N ILE A 457 -8.15 -9.11 7.85
CA ILE A 457 -6.82 -9.40 8.39
C ILE A 457 -6.86 -9.38 9.92
N TRP A 458 -7.50 -8.37 10.52
CA TRP A 458 -7.65 -8.30 11.98
C TRP A 458 -8.41 -9.50 12.55
N VAL A 459 -9.53 -9.93 11.95
CA VAL A 459 -10.28 -11.10 12.44
C VAL A 459 -9.38 -12.35 12.45
N ILE A 460 -8.59 -12.55 11.41
CA ILE A 460 -7.68 -13.71 11.33
C ILE A 460 -6.57 -13.58 12.38
N SER A 461 -5.94 -12.41 12.50
CA SER A 461 -4.91 -12.17 13.51
C SER A 461 -5.45 -12.36 14.93
N ALA A 462 -6.63 -11.83 15.26
CA ALA A 462 -7.25 -11.96 16.57
C ALA A 462 -7.55 -13.42 16.94
N ILE A 463 -7.93 -14.26 15.97
CA ILE A 463 -8.10 -15.71 16.20
C ILE A 463 -6.76 -16.41 16.46
N LEU A 464 -5.68 -15.95 15.82
CA LEU A 464 -4.38 -16.59 15.89
C LEU A 464 -3.52 -16.13 17.08
N ILE A 465 -3.67 -14.89 17.57
CA ILE A 465 -2.94 -14.37 18.75
C ILE A 465 -3.02 -15.31 19.96
N PRO A 466 -4.19 -15.81 20.40
CA PRO A 466 -4.25 -16.70 21.58
C PRO A 466 -3.66 -18.10 21.32
N ILE A 467 -3.51 -18.48 20.05
CA ILE A 467 -2.93 -19.77 19.61
C ILE A 467 -1.41 -19.67 19.55
N ILE A 468 -0.88 -18.57 19.00
CA ILE A 468 0.55 -18.36 18.83
C ILE A 468 1.04 -17.42 19.94
N ARG A 469 1.42 -18.03 21.07
CA ARG A 469 1.74 -17.31 22.32
C ARG A 469 3.17 -16.80 22.39
N GLU A 470 4.07 -17.36 21.58
CA GLU A 470 5.51 -17.12 21.65
C GLU A 470 6.05 -16.52 20.35
N VAL A 471 6.87 -15.47 20.47
CA VAL A 471 7.49 -14.79 19.34
C VAL A 471 8.44 -15.73 18.56
N VAL A 472 9.12 -16.65 19.26
CA VAL A 472 10.10 -17.59 18.66
C VAL A 472 9.43 -18.58 17.71
N ILE A 473 8.19 -19.00 18.01
CA ILE A 473 7.40 -19.85 17.13
C ILE A 473 6.98 -19.06 15.88
N VAL A 474 6.50 -17.83 16.04
CA VAL A 474 6.07 -16.96 14.92
C VAL A 474 7.25 -16.61 14.00
N GLU A 475 8.44 -16.44 14.55
CA GLU A 475 9.68 -16.12 13.81
C GLU A 475 9.85 -17.06 12.62
N SER A 476 9.75 -18.35 12.88
CA SER A 476 10.07 -19.37 11.91
C SER A 476 9.10 -19.31 10.73
N TYR A 477 7.83 -19.00 11.00
CA TYR A 477 6.80 -18.84 9.97
C TYR A 477 6.97 -17.55 9.16
N TYR A 478 7.30 -16.46 9.85
CA TYR A 478 7.47 -15.15 9.25
C TYR A 478 8.68 -15.11 8.30
N ALA A 479 9.78 -15.77 8.67
CA ALA A 479 11.00 -15.85 7.86
C ALA A 479 10.76 -16.42 6.44
N PHE A 480 9.95 -17.47 6.31
CA PHE A 480 9.64 -18.04 5.00
C PHE A 480 8.81 -17.11 4.12
N GLY A 481 7.95 -16.26 4.70
CA GLY A 481 7.12 -15.30 3.97
C GLY A 481 7.96 -14.33 3.14
N PHE A 482 8.77 -13.52 3.81
CA PHE A 482 9.58 -12.51 3.11
C PHE A 482 10.76 -13.11 2.32
N VAL A 483 11.42 -14.20 2.77
CA VAL A 483 12.50 -14.82 1.96
C VAL A 483 11.94 -15.40 0.67
N SER A 484 10.71 -15.92 0.67
CA SER A 484 10.03 -16.31 -0.57
C SER A 484 9.78 -15.12 -1.48
N ALA A 485 9.40 -13.96 -0.94
CA ALA A 485 9.29 -12.72 -1.71
C ALA A 485 10.64 -12.32 -2.35
N PHE A 486 11.75 -12.44 -1.60
CA PHE A 486 13.10 -12.19 -2.13
C PHE A 486 13.46 -13.11 -3.29
N VAL A 487 13.14 -14.40 -3.18
CA VAL A 487 13.32 -15.40 -4.24
C VAL A 487 12.49 -15.02 -5.46
N ILE A 488 11.20 -14.71 -5.29
CA ILE A 488 10.28 -14.38 -6.39
C ILE A 488 10.73 -13.11 -7.12
N THR A 489 11.01 -12.03 -6.38
CA THR A 489 11.47 -10.76 -6.94
C THR A 489 12.78 -10.93 -7.69
N SER A 490 13.77 -11.58 -7.09
CA SER A 490 15.08 -11.74 -7.72
C SER A 490 15.03 -12.59 -8.99
N THR A 491 14.25 -13.67 -8.95
CA THR A 491 14.04 -14.57 -10.10
C THR A 491 13.32 -13.84 -11.23
N THR A 492 12.33 -13.02 -10.89
CA THR A 492 11.55 -12.22 -11.85
C THR A 492 12.44 -11.20 -12.56
N VAL A 493 13.32 -10.51 -11.82
CA VAL A 493 14.25 -9.54 -12.40
C VAL A 493 15.28 -10.22 -13.31
N PHE A 494 15.74 -11.43 -12.96
CA PHE A 494 16.67 -12.18 -13.81
C PHE A 494 16.03 -12.62 -15.13
N PHE A 495 14.80 -13.13 -15.08
CA PHE A 495 14.04 -13.61 -16.24
C PHE A 495 13.10 -12.57 -16.84
N VAL A 496 13.32 -11.29 -16.56
CA VAL A 496 12.50 -10.18 -17.05
C VAL A 496 12.29 -10.27 -18.58
N ARG A 497 11.05 -10.00 -19.00
CA ARG A 497 10.67 -10.00 -20.42
C ARG A 497 11.31 -8.84 -21.19
N ASP A 498 11.51 -9.04 -22.48
CA ASP A 498 12.17 -8.06 -23.34
C ASP A 498 11.31 -6.82 -23.63
N ASP A 499 9.98 -6.95 -23.61
CA ASP A 499 9.03 -5.82 -23.73
C ASP A 499 9.16 -4.84 -22.56
N ALA A 500 9.18 -5.34 -21.33
CA ALA A 500 9.35 -4.54 -20.11
C ALA A 500 10.70 -3.78 -20.09
N ILE A 501 11.75 -4.37 -20.66
CA ILE A 501 13.05 -3.72 -20.83
C ILE A 501 12.96 -2.59 -21.88
N ARG A 502 12.29 -2.85 -23.01
CA ARG A 502 12.12 -1.86 -24.10
C ARG A 502 11.31 -0.65 -23.69
N GLU A 503 10.28 -0.82 -22.86
CA GLU A 503 9.48 0.30 -22.32
C GLU A 503 10.32 1.32 -21.54
N ARG A 504 11.46 0.89 -21.00
CA ARG A 504 12.44 1.77 -20.33
C ARG A 504 13.50 2.33 -21.28
N GLY A 505 13.34 2.15 -22.59
CA GLY A 505 14.30 2.60 -23.59
C GLY A 505 15.60 1.81 -23.59
N ILE A 506 15.62 0.60 -23.02
CA ILE A 506 16.80 -0.27 -23.00
C ILE A 506 16.65 -1.32 -24.11
N GLU A 507 17.69 -1.50 -24.92
CA GLU A 507 17.70 -2.54 -25.95
C GLU A 507 17.95 -3.93 -25.31
N PRO A 508 17.11 -4.95 -25.59
CA PRO A 508 17.35 -6.30 -25.09
C PRO A 508 18.72 -6.84 -25.55
N GLY A 509 19.47 -7.45 -24.64
CA GLY A 509 20.81 -7.98 -24.93
C GLY A 509 21.95 -6.95 -24.86
N SER A 510 21.64 -5.66 -24.71
CA SER A 510 22.60 -4.58 -24.47
C SER A 510 23.41 -4.77 -23.18
N GLY A 511 24.47 -3.97 -23.00
CA GLY A 511 25.29 -4.00 -21.79
C GLY A 511 24.50 -3.59 -20.53
N GLU A 512 23.54 -2.70 -20.71
CA GLU A 512 22.58 -2.19 -19.74
C GLU A 512 21.59 -3.30 -19.32
N ALA A 513 20.96 -3.97 -20.29
CA ALA A 513 20.07 -5.10 -20.04
C ALA A 513 20.79 -6.25 -19.32
N LYS A 514 22.04 -6.54 -19.70
CA LYS A 514 22.88 -7.54 -19.02
C LYS A 514 23.20 -7.13 -17.58
N SER A 515 23.42 -5.84 -17.31
CA SER A 515 23.66 -5.35 -15.94
C SER A 515 22.42 -5.49 -15.07
N LEU A 516 21.25 -5.19 -15.62
CA LEU A 516 19.96 -5.37 -14.95
C LEU A 516 19.72 -6.84 -14.59
N LYS A 517 19.85 -7.75 -15.57
CA LYS A 517 19.73 -9.19 -15.31
C LYS A 517 20.79 -9.69 -14.32
N PHE A 518 22.01 -9.16 -14.37
CA PHE A 518 23.06 -9.50 -13.40
C PHE A 518 22.72 -9.06 -11.97
N ALA A 519 21.97 -7.96 -11.78
CA ALA A 519 21.43 -7.60 -10.47
C ALA A 519 20.42 -8.67 -9.97
N GLY A 520 19.52 -9.13 -10.85
CA GLY A 520 18.61 -10.24 -10.55
C GLY A 520 19.34 -11.54 -10.19
N LEU A 521 20.40 -11.90 -10.94
CA LEU A 521 21.21 -13.10 -10.66
C LEU A 521 21.85 -13.07 -9.27
N ARG A 522 22.42 -11.93 -8.86
CA ARG A 522 22.99 -11.78 -7.51
C ARG A 522 21.92 -11.90 -6.43
N GLY A 523 20.75 -11.31 -6.66
CA GLY A 523 19.60 -11.48 -5.78
C GLY A 523 19.15 -12.94 -5.68
N MET A 524 19.14 -13.68 -6.81
CA MET A 524 18.81 -15.11 -6.81
C MET A 524 19.81 -15.90 -5.97
N ILE A 525 21.11 -15.73 -6.19
CA ILE A 525 22.13 -16.47 -5.42
C ILE A 525 21.95 -16.19 -3.91
N ALA A 526 21.72 -14.94 -3.53
CA ALA A 526 21.51 -14.56 -2.13
C ALA A 526 20.23 -15.14 -1.53
N SER A 527 19.08 -14.90 -2.17
CA SER A 527 17.78 -15.36 -1.70
C SER A 527 17.64 -16.88 -1.67
N TYR A 528 18.18 -17.59 -2.66
CA TYR A 528 18.18 -19.07 -2.64
C TYR A 528 19.10 -19.63 -1.57
N SER A 529 20.25 -19.00 -1.29
CA SER A 529 21.11 -19.41 -0.17
C SER A 529 20.39 -19.24 1.17
N MET A 530 19.69 -18.11 1.36
CA MET A 530 18.86 -17.86 2.54
C MET A 530 17.73 -18.88 2.66
N MET A 531 17.04 -19.19 1.55
CA MET A 531 15.96 -20.18 1.51
C MET A 531 16.45 -21.59 1.86
N ILE A 532 17.61 -22.01 1.34
CA ILE A 532 18.21 -23.32 1.69
C ILE A 532 18.47 -23.40 3.19
N VAL A 533 19.01 -22.34 3.78
CA VAL A 533 19.26 -22.27 5.23
C VAL A 533 17.96 -22.36 6.01
N LEU A 534 16.92 -21.61 5.64
CA LEU A 534 15.61 -21.71 6.29
C LEU A 534 15.01 -23.12 6.19
N VAL A 535 15.03 -23.72 5.00
CA VAL A 535 14.49 -25.08 4.79
C VAL A 535 15.22 -26.10 5.66
N THR A 536 16.55 -25.97 5.81
CA THR A 536 17.35 -26.92 6.60
C THR A 536 17.27 -26.70 8.11
N GLN A 537 17.09 -25.45 8.58
CA GLN A 537 17.10 -25.13 10.01
C GLN A 537 15.70 -25.01 10.63
N LYS A 538 14.67 -24.73 9.84
CA LYS A 538 13.30 -24.47 10.28
C LYS A 538 12.29 -25.36 9.54
N THR A 539 12.63 -26.64 9.33
CA THR A 539 11.80 -27.58 8.55
C THR A 539 10.41 -27.77 9.15
N ASP A 540 10.26 -27.71 10.48
CA ASP A 540 8.97 -27.90 11.15
C ASP A 540 7.95 -26.83 10.77
N ALA A 541 8.41 -25.60 10.55
CA ALA A 541 7.56 -24.49 10.13
C ALA A 541 7.10 -24.62 8.66
N LEU A 542 7.91 -25.28 7.82
CA LEU A 542 7.67 -25.40 6.38
C LEU A 542 6.34 -26.08 6.06
N GLY A 543 6.00 -27.14 6.80
CA GLY A 543 4.76 -27.90 6.57
C GLY A 543 3.51 -27.03 6.72
N VAL A 544 3.45 -26.23 7.79
CA VAL A 544 2.32 -25.33 8.06
C VAL A 544 2.22 -24.25 6.99
N ILE A 545 3.35 -23.67 6.57
CA ILE A 545 3.39 -22.59 5.56
C ILE A 545 2.94 -23.11 4.20
N ILE A 546 3.38 -24.31 3.82
CA ILE A 546 2.94 -24.95 2.58
C ILE A 546 1.42 -25.16 2.63
N VAL A 547 0.88 -25.66 3.74
CA VAL A 547 -0.56 -25.89 3.89
C VAL A 547 -1.35 -24.58 3.83
N PHE A 548 -0.96 -23.56 4.60
CA PHE A 548 -1.62 -22.25 4.59
C PHE A 548 -1.53 -21.56 3.23
N GLY A 549 -0.32 -21.52 2.64
CA GLY A 549 -0.09 -20.96 1.31
C GLY A 549 -0.90 -21.68 0.23
N ALA A 550 -0.99 -23.02 0.30
CA ALA A 550 -1.81 -23.81 -0.59
C ALA A 550 -3.30 -23.51 -0.42
N ILE A 551 -3.81 -23.42 0.82
CA ILE A 551 -5.21 -23.08 1.11
C ILE A 551 -5.56 -21.71 0.51
N ILE A 552 -4.75 -20.68 0.78
CA ILE A 552 -4.98 -19.32 0.26
C ILE A 552 -4.92 -19.31 -1.28
N THR A 553 -3.97 -20.05 -1.87
CA THR A 553 -3.84 -20.17 -3.33
C THR A 553 -5.05 -20.89 -3.94
N ILE A 554 -5.55 -21.95 -3.30
CA ILE A 554 -6.74 -22.68 -3.74
C ILE A 554 -7.98 -21.77 -3.66
N ILE A 555 -8.14 -21.01 -2.57
CA ILE A 555 -9.24 -20.03 -2.45
C ILE A 555 -9.18 -19.02 -3.59
N GLN A 556 -8.00 -18.47 -3.90
CA GLN A 556 -7.81 -17.57 -5.03
C GLN A 556 -8.17 -18.23 -6.36
N PHE A 557 -7.77 -19.49 -6.57
CA PHE A 557 -8.05 -20.24 -7.79
C PHE A 557 -9.56 -20.51 -7.96
N VAL A 558 -10.23 -20.92 -6.89
CA VAL A 558 -11.68 -21.17 -6.88
C VAL A 558 -12.44 -19.88 -7.22
N ASN A 559 -12.05 -18.74 -6.62
CA ASN A 559 -12.68 -17.45 -6.89
C ASN A 559 -12.41 -16.96 -8.32
N ALA A 560 -11.18 -17.09 -8.82
CA ALA A 560 -10.82 -16.71 -10.19
C ALA A 560 -11.67 -17.45 -11.25
N ASN A 561 -12.03 -18.71 -10.96
CA ASN A 561 -12.81 -19.57 -11.85
C ASN A 561 -14.33 -19.50 -11.63
N GLY A 562 -14.83 -18.58 -10.79
CA GLY A 562 -16.27 -18.39 -10.59
C GLY A 562 -16.91 -19.24 -9.49
N GLY A 563 -16.11 -19.70 -8.53
CA GLY A 563 -16.56 -20.44 -7.35
C GLY A 563 -16.66 -21.96 -7.56
N LEU A 564 -17.02 -22.68 -6.49
CA LEU A 564 -17.08 -24.15 -6.45
C LEU A 564 -18.06 -24.79 -7.46
N LYS A 565 -19.00 -24.01 -8.02
CA LYS A 565 -20.09 -24.54 -8.86
C LYS A 565 -19.71 -24.86 -10.32
N LYS A 566 -18.51 -24.52 -10.79
CA LYS A 566 -18.18 -24.57 -12.24
C LYS A 566 -16.82 -25.18 -12.61
N LEU A 567 -16.18 -25.94 -11.71
CA LEU A 567 -14.90 -26.64 -11.95
C LEU A 567 -14.90 -27.62 -13.16
N SER A 568 -16.03 -27.84 -13.83
CA SER A 568 -16.21 -28.86 -14.88
C SER A 568 -15.92 -28.41 -16.32
N ASP A 569 -15.91 -27.11 -16.63
CA ASP A 569 -15.75 -26.63 -18.03
C ASP A 569 -14.62 -25.61 -18.16
N ILE A 570 -13.39 -26.10 -18.23
CA ILE A 570 -12.19 -25.28 -18.49
C ILE A 570 -12.03 -25.16 -20.02
N ALA A 571 -12.56 -24.07 -20.59
CA ALA A 571 -12.21 -23.65 -21.95
C ALA A 571 -11.34 -22.39 -21.89
N ILE A 572 -10.23 -22.41 -22.64
CA ILE A 572 -9.32 -21.27 -22.83
C ILE A 572 -10.10 -20.16 -23.53
N VAL A 573 -10.45 -19.09 -22.80
CA VAL A 573 -11.20 -17.96 -23.35
C VAL A 573 -10.22 -16.95 -23.95
N LYS A 574 -10.30 -16.73 -25.27
CA LYS A 574 -9.72 -15.57 -25.95
C LYS A 574 -10.66 -14.37 -25.78
N PRO A 575 -10.13 -13.14 -25.59
CA PRO A 575 -10.97 -11.95 -25.57
C PRO A 575 -11.68 -11.80 -26.92
N ALA A 576 -13.01 -11.66 -26.87
CA ALA A 576 -13.83 -11.45 -28.06
C ALA A 576 -13.69 -10.00 -28.53
N ALA A 577 -13.50 -9.83 -29.84
CA ALA A 577 -13.78 -8.60 -30.55
C ALA A 577 -15.11 -8.80 -31.31
N PRO A 578 -16.08 -7.85 -31.27
CA PRO A 578 -16.03 -6.54 -30.62
C PRO A 578 -16.19 -6.61 -29.09
N LEU A 579 -15.67 -5.59 -28.38
CA LEU A 579 -15.73 -5.39 -26.91
C LEU A 579 -17.17 -5.07 -26.45
N GLN A 580 -18.11 -5.97 -26.72
CA GLN A 580 -19.41 -5.98 -26.08
C GLN A 580 -19.41 -7.03 -24.98
N PRO A 581 -20.03 -6.72 -23.82
CA PRO A 581 -20.08 -7.67 -22.74
C PRO A 581 -20.92 -8.90 -23.12
N SER A 582 -20.35 -10.09 -22.99
CA SER A 582 -21.09 -11.36 -22.99
C SER A 582 -21.81 -11.56 -21.65
N GLU A 583 -23.02 -12.10 -21.66
CA GLU A 583 -23.83 -12.33 -20.45
C GLU A 583 -23.17 -13.30 -19.43
N LEU A 584 -22.06 -13.97 -19.81
CA LEU A 584 -21.23 -14.80 -18.93
C LEU A 584 -20.21 -14.03 -18.07
N GLU A 585 -20.03 -12.72 -18.30
CA GLU A 585 -18.89 -11.93 -17.78
C GLU A 585 -18.90 -11.63 -16.28
N GLY A 586 -20.06 -11.68 -15.63
CA GLY A 586 -20.15 -11.49 -14.18
C GLY A 586 -19.68 -12.71 -13.35
N GLN A 587 -19.36 -13.84 -14.00
CA GLN A 587 -19.22 -15.13 -13.30
C GLN A 587 -17.77 -15.62 -13.16
N LEU A 588 -16.84 -15.21 -14.03
CA LEU A 588 -15.41 -15.58 -13.94
C LEU A 588 -14.58 -14.36 -13.52
N GLY A 589 -13.78 -14.52 -12.46
CA GLY A 589 -13.00 -13.43 -11.89
C GLY A 589 -12.02 -12.79 -12.89
N LEU A 590 -11.39 -13.59 -13.75
CA LEU A 590 -10.47 -13.07 -14.77
C LEU A 590 -11.20 -12.24 -15.85
N LEU A 591 -12.36 -12.69 -16.31
CA LEU A 591 -13.17 -11.93 -17.29
C LEU A 591 -13.68 -10.62 -16.69
N ARG A 592 -14.08 -10.66 -15.42
CA ARG A 592 -14.44 -9.47 -14.64
C ARG A 592 -13.29 -8.46 -14.58
N ALA A 593 -12.06 -8.90 -14.34
CA ALA A 593 -10.89 -8.03 -14.32
C ALA A 593 -10.66 -7.31 -15.66
N HIS A 594 -10.78 -8.03 -16.78
CA HIS A 594 -10.68 -7.44 -18.12
C HIS A 594 -11.82 -6.47 -18.42
N ASP A 595 -13.05 -6.79 -18.04
CA ASP A 595 -14.18 -5.88 -18.22
C ASP A 595 -14.01 -4.61 -17.37
N GLU A 596 -13.55 -4.71 -16.11
CA GLU A 596 -13.26 -3.54 -15.28
C GLU A 596 -12.14 -2.66 -15.84
N ALA A 597 -11.07 -3.25 -16.37
CA ALA A 597 -10.01 -2.50 -17.05
C ALA A 597 -10.53 -1.79 -18.31
N ARG A 598 -11.40 -2.46 -19.09
CA ARG A 598 -12.10 -1.85 -20.23
C ARG A 598 -12.97 -0.68 -19.79
N GLN A 599 -13.82 -0.87 -18.77
CA GLN A 599 -14.73 0.16 -18.29
C GLN A 599 -13.96 1.39 -17.79
N ARG A 600 -12.88 1.20 -17.01
CA ARG A 600 -11.99 2.30 -16.56
C ARG A 600 -11.33 3.03 -17.73
N GLY A 601 -10.88 2.31 -18.76
CA GLY A 601 -10.33 2.92 -19.98
C GLY A 601 -11.33 3.84 -20.68
N ILE A 602 -12.60 3.42 -20.79
CA ILE A 602 -13.68 4.22 -21.37
C ILE A 602 -14.00 5.43 -20.48
N VAL A 603 -14.13 5.24 -19.16
CA VAL A 603 -14.42 6.32 -18.20
C VAL A 603 -13.39 7.44 -18.27
N HIS A 604 -12.10 7.11 -18.24
CA HIS A 604 -11.04 8.12 -18.35
C HIS A 604 -11.03 8.80 -19.70
N ALA A 605 -11.26 8.07 -20.81
CA ALA A 605 -11.38 8.69 -22.13
C ALA A 605 -12.54 9.71 -22.19
N VAL A 606 -13.62 9.43 -21.48
CA VAL A 606 -14.80 10.28 -21.40
C VAL A 606 -14.57 11.50 -20.52
N ASP A 607 -13.99 11.32 -19.34
CA ASP A 607 -13.65 12.45 -18.48
C ASP A 607 -12.65 13.38 -19.17
N ASP A 608 -11.66 12.87 -19.91
CA ASP A 608 -10.76 13.68 -20.73
C ASP A 608 -11.53 14.49 -21.79
N LEU A 609 -12.46 13.86 -22.52
CA LEU A 609 -13.31 14.55 -23.51
C LEU A 609 -14.22 15.61 -22.87
N ILE A 610 -14.71 15.38 -21.65
CA ILE A 610 -15.50 16.36 -20.90
C ILE A 610 -14.61 17.55 -20.49
N HIS A 611 -13.41 17.30 -19.97
CA HIS A 611 -12.46 18.35 -19.58
C HIS A 611 -11.98 19.19 -20.76
N GLU A 612 -11.77 18.56 -21.92
CA GLU A 612 -11.44 19.23 -23.18
C GLU A 612 -12.63 20.01 -23.77
N GLY A 613 -13.84 19.85 -23.24
CA GLY A 613 -15.04 20.50 -23.75
C GLY A 613 -15.58 19.91 -25.06
N ALA A 614 -15.14 18.71 -25.46
CA ALA A 614 -15.53 18.09 -26.72
C ALA A 614 -17.05 17.83 -26.83
N PHE A 615 -17.72 17.64 -25.69
CA PHE A 615 -19.17 17.45 -25.61
C PHE A 615 -19.98 18.76 -25.47
N ALA A 616 -19.33 19.93 -25.41
CA ALA A 616 -20.01 21.20 -25.20
C ALA A 616 -21.08 21.48 -26.28
N LYS A 617 -20.84 21.01 -27.52
CA LYS A 617 -21.74 21.19 -28.66
C LYS A 617 -23.14 20.61 -28.47
N PHE A 618 -23.29 19.62 -27.59
CA PHE A 618 -24.58 18.99 -27.32
C PHE A 618 -25.46 19.78 -26.33
N ASN A 619 -24.91 20.82 -25.70
CA ASN A 619 -25.56 21.64 -24.68
C ASN A 619 -26.22 20.82 -23.55
N VAL A 620 -25.45 19.88 -22.99
CA VAL A 620 -25.87 18.95 -21.94
C VAL A 620 -24.77 18.85 -20.88
N GLY A 621 -25.14 18.89 -19.60
CA GLY A 621 -24.18 18.80 -18.49
C GLY A 621 -23.44 17.46 -18.40
N PRO A 622 -22.25 17.40 -17.76
CA PRO A 622 -21.39 16.22 -17.70
C PRO A 622 -22.08 14.94 -17.20
N ASP A 623 -22.92 15.02 -16.16
CA ASP A 623 -23.56 13.85 -15.54
C ASP A 623 -24.54 13.14 -16.48
N ARG A 624 -25.17 13.92 -17.36
CA ARG A 624 -26.06 13.41 -18.40
C ARG A 624 -25.27 12.69 -19.51
N ILE A 625 -24.10 13.21 -19.89
CA ILE A 625 -23.20 12.53 -20.83
C ILE A 625 -22.70 11.21 -20.24
N ARG A 626 -22.29 11.19 -18.96
CA ARG A 626 -21.88 9.97 -18.25
C ARG A 626 -22.97 8.91 -18.27
N THR A 627 -24.20 9.32 -17.94
CA THR A 627 -25.38 8.43 -17.96
C THR A 627 -25.60 7.80 -19.34
N LEU A 628 -25.50 8.59 -20.41
CA LEU A 628 -25.65 8.12 -21.79
C LEU A 628 -24.59 7.08 -22.17
N ILE A 629 -23.35 7.32 -21.77
CA ILE A 629 -22.22 6.43 -22.08
C ILE A 629 -22.33 5.12 -21.30
N CYS A 630 -22.85 5.14 -20.07
CA CYS A 630 -23.18 3.91 -19.34
C CYS A 630 -24.12 3.00 -20.14
N TYR A 631 -25.14 3.56 -20.81
CA TYR A 631 -26.03 2.76 -21.66
C TYR A 631 -25.33 2.25 -22.92
N LEU A 632 -24.56 3.10 -23.58
CA LEU A 632 -23.98 2.79 -24.88
C LEU A 632 -22.88 1.72 -24.79
N TYR A 633 -22.00 1.84 -23.79
CA TYR A 633 -20.88 0.93 -23.59
C TYR A 633 -21.12 -0.09 -22.48
N LYS A 634 -22.36 -0.17 -21.96
CA LYS A 634 -22.79 -1.05 -20.87
C LYS A 634 -21.85 -0.96 -19.67
N LEU A 635 -21.61 0.27 -19.21
CA LEU A 635 -20.78 0.53 -18.02
C LEU A 635 -21.63 0.42 -16.75
N GLU A 636 -21.01 0.01 -15.65
CA GLU A 636 -21.66 0.05 -14.34
C GLU A 636 -21.88 1.52 -13.92
N PRO A 637 -23.12 1.96 -13.58
CA PRO A 637 -23.40 3.37 -13.32
C PRO A 637 -22.55 4.02 -12.21
N THR A 638 -22.17 3.23 -11.21
CA THR A 638 -21.36 3.64 -10.05
C THR A 638 -19.87 3.85 -10.37
N ILE A 639 -19.41 3.44 -11.56
CA ILE A 639 -17.98 3.50 -11.90
C ILE A 639 -17.45 4.94 -11.97
N PHE A 640 -18.27 5.89 -12.45
CA PHE A 640 -17.89 7.30 -12.51
C PHE A 640 -17.76 7.92 -11.12
N GLU A 641 -18.58 7.50 -10.15
CA GLU A 641 -18.49 7.97 -8.75
C GLU A 641 -17.24 7.39 -8.08
N ARG A 642 -16.92 6.12 -8.37
CA ARG A 642 -15.76 5.42 -7.82
C ARG A 642 -14.43 6.03 -8.29
N GLU A 643 -14.31 6.36 -9.57
CA GLU A 643 -13.11 6.98 -10.14
C GLU A 643 -12.99 8.47 -9.75
N ALA A 644 -14.09 9.18 -9.50
CA ALA A 644 -14.04 10.56 -9.02
C ALA A 644 -13.31 10.72 -7.66
N HIS A 645 -13.22 9.65 -6.85
CA HIS A 645 -12.45 9.62 -5.60
C HIS A 645 -10.95 9.40 -5.79
N HIS A 646 -10.49 9.11 -7.02
CA HIS A 646 -9.10 8.92 -7.38
C HIS A 646 -8.62 10.09 -8.26
N HIS A 647 -7.98 11.10 -7.65
CA HIS A 647 -7.43 12.25 -8.37
C HIS A 647 -6.28 11.92 -9.34
N GLU A 648 -5.75 10.69 -9.34
CA GLU A 648 -4.72 10.23 -10.26
C GLU A 648 -5.08 8.87 -10.87
N ARG A 649 -4.78 8.69 -12.17
CA ARG A 649 -4.87 7.42 -12.87
C ARG A 649 -4.13 6.32 -12.11
N ILE A 650 -4.84 5.25 -11.80
CA ILE A 650 -4.27 4.02 -11.27
C ILE A 650 -3.84 3.14 -12.44
N GLU A 651 -2.55 2.76 -12.51
CA GLU A 651 -2.06 1.78 -13.49
C GLU A 651 -2.63 0.38 -13.21
N GLU A 652 -2.91 -0.38 -14.26
CA GLU A 652 -3.42 -1.75 -14.11
C GLU A 652 -2.34 -2.69 -13.56
N PRO A 653 -2.72 -3.70 -12.75
CA PRO A 653 -1.77 -4.57 -12.07
C PRO A 653 -1.05 -5.57 -13.00
N SER A 654 -1.51 -5.73 -14.25
CA SER A 654 -0.86 -6.58 -15.24
C SER A 654 -0.80 -5.89 -16.60
N THR A 655 0.16 -6.30 -17.43
CA THR A 655 0.30 -5.77 -18.80
C THR A 655 -0.90 -6.08 -19.68
N GLU A 656 -1.53 -7.25 -19.55
CA GLU A 656 -2.72 -7.61 -20.34
C GLU A 656 -3.94 -6.75 -19.99
N LEU A 657 -4.11 -6.44 -18.70
CA LEU A 657 -5.16 -5.52 -18.26
C LEU A 657 -4.85 -4.09 -18.71
N GLN A 658 -3.58 -3.69 -18.64
CA GLN A 658 -3.12 -2.39 -19.13
C GLN A 658 -3.36 -2.24 -20.64
N ASP A 659 -3.12 -3.29 -21.44
CA ASP A 659 -3.41 -3.31 -22.87
C ASP A 659 -4.91 -3.22 -23.14
N THR A 660 -5.72 -3.92 -22.34
CA THR A 660 -7.20 -3.85 -22.42
C THR A 660 -7.69 -2.45 -22.11
N TYR A 661 -7.17 -1.84 -21.03
CA TYR A 661 -7.41 -0.45 -20.67
C TYR A 661 -7.01 0.50 -21.80
N GLN A 662 -5.82 0.34 -22.37
CA GLN A 662 -5.28 1.26 -23.38
C GLN A 662 -6.07 1.17 -24.69
N ALA A 663 -6.43 -0.04 -25.11
CA ALA A 663 -7.30 -0.27 -26.27
C ALA A 663 -8.71 0.33 -26.06
N ALA A 664 -9.21 0.34 -24.83
CA ALA A 664 -10.47 0.99 -24.49
C ALA A 664 -10.34 2.52 -24.46
N PHE A 665 -9.25 3.04 -23.89
CA PHE A 665 -8.96 4.47 -23.84
C PHE A 665 -8.74 5.08 -25.24
N GLU A 666 -8.08 4.36 -26.14
CA GLU A 666 -7.84 4.78 -27.53
C GLU A 666 -9.12 4.88 -28.38
N GLN A 667 -10.24 4.30 -27.91
CA GLN A 667 -11.56 4.47 -28.53
C GLN A 667 -12.15 5.88 -28.33
N ARG A 668 -11.45 6.81 -27.68
CA ARG A 668 -11.90 8.19 -27.43
C ARG A 668 -12.57 8.86 -28.64
N LYS A 669 -11.96 8.75 -29.84
CA LYS A 669 -12.53 9.33 -31.07
C LYS A 669 -13.82 8.64 -31.50
N GLN A 670 -13.90 7.33 -31.32
CA GLN A 670 -15.10 6.55 -31.61
C GLN A 670 -16.21 6.89 -30.61
N ILE A 671 -15.88 7.00 -29.31
CA ILE A 671 -16.82 7.40 -28.25
C ILE A 671 -17.45 8.75 -28.54
N LEU A 672 -16.64 9.75 -28.90
CA LEU A 672 -17.14 11.07 -29.26
C LEU A 672 -18.10 11.00 -30.46
N ARG A 673 -17.74 10.23 -31.49
CA ARG A 673 -18.54 10.06 -32.70
C ARG A 673 -19.85 9.31 -32.44
N ASP A 674 -19.82 8.23 -31.66
CA ASP A 674 -21.02 7.47 -31.32
C ASP A 674 -22.00 8.35 -30.52
N VAL A 675 -21.49 9.11 -29.55
CA VAL A 675 -22.31 10.07 -28.79
C VAL A 675 -22.91 11.14 -29.71
N GLU A 676 -22.15 11.62 -30.69
CA GLU A 676 -22.62 12.57 -31.71
C GLU A 676 -23.75 11.99 -32.56
N ASP A 677 -23.48 10.86 -33.23
CA ASP A 677 -24.40 10.19 -34.13
C ASP A 677 -25.73 9.86 -33.43
N TYR A 678 -25.67 9.31 -32.21
CA TYR A 678 -26.88 8.95 -31.46
C TYR A 678 -27.58 10.15 -30.83
N SER A 679 -26.85 11.21 -30.47
CA SER A 679 -27.48 12.46 -30.00
C SER A 679 -28.21 13.16 -31.15
N HIS A 680 -27.59 13.23 -32.33
CA HIS A 680 -28.19 13.78 -33.54
C HIS A 680 -29.42 12.97 -33.91
N PHE A 681 -29.34 11.63 -33.89
CA PHE A 681 -30.49 10.77 -34.14
C PHE A 681 -31.68 11.08 -33.19
N GLY A 682 -31.44 11.18 -31.88
CA GLY A 682 -32.50 11.47 -30.91
C GLY A 682 -33.15 12.84 -31.11
N ILE A 683 -32.35 13.88 -31.36
CA ILE A 683 -32.84 15.25 -31.60
C ILE A 683 -33.55 15.35 -32.95
N PHE A 684 -32.99 14.78 -34.01
CA PHE A 684 -33.61 14.80 -35.33
C PHE A 684 -34.92 14.02 -35.34
N THR A 685 -35.01 12.91 -34.61
CA THR A 685 -36.28 12.20 -34.38
C THR A 685 -37.31 13.09 -33.70
N PHE A 686 -36.91 13.87 -32.68
CA PHE A 686 -37.77 14.84 -32.01
C PHE A 686 -38.30 15.90 -32.98
N ILE A 687 -37.40 16.55 -33.73
CA ILE A 687 -37.76 17.59 -34.69
C ILE A 687 -38.66 17.01 -35.78
N HIS A 688 -38.29 15.88 -36.37
CA HIS A 688 -39.05 15.21 -37.42
C HIS A 688 -40.48 14.91 -36.99
N ASN A 689 -40.68 14.37 -35.77
CA ASN A 689 -42.00 13.95 -35.30
C ASN A 689 -42.87 15.09 -34.75
N TYR A 690 -42.27 16.15 -34.19
CA TYR A 690 -43.02 17.15 -33.43
C TYR A 690 -43.09 18.54 -34.09
N HIS A 691 -42.24 18.86 -35.07
CA HIS A 691 -42.21 20.20 -35.68
C HIS A 691 -43.59 20.68 -36.17
N ILE A 692 -44.44 19.76 -36.64
CA ILE A 692 -45.77 20.07 -37.18
C ILE A 692 -46.68 20.78 -36.18
N ASN A 693 -46.49 20.56 -34.88
CA ASN A 693 -47.29 21.18 -33.83
C ASN A 693 -47.11 22.70 -33.76
N TRP A 694 -46.09 23.24 -34.43
CA TRP A 694 -45.74 24.67 -34.41
C TRP A 694 -45.76 25.31 -35.81
N VAL A 695 -46.20 24.56 -36.83
CA VAL A 695 -46.36 25.05 -38.21
C VAL A 695 -47.65 25.86 -38.33
N SER A 696 -47.59 27.00 -39.02
CA SER A 696 -48.75 27.85 -39.30
C SER A 696 -48.58 28.49 -40.68
N GLU A 697 -49.08 27.80 -41.71
CA GLU A 697 -48.92 28.23 -43.11
C GLU A 697 -49.64 29.55 -43.39
N GLU A 698 -50.82 29.75 -42.80
CA GLU A 698 -51.62 30.99 -42.91
C GLU A 698 -50.85 32.23 -42.44
N HIS A 699 -49.84 32.04 -41.59
CA HIS A 699 -49.05 33.11 -40.99
C HIS A 699 -47.60 33.15 -41.51
N GLY A 700 -47.28 32.41 -42.58
CA GLY A 700 -45.96 32.42 -43.22
C GLY A 700 -44.90 31.54 -42.54
N ARG A 701 -45.27 30.76 -41.51
CA ARG A 701 -44.38 29.82 -40.81
C ARG A 701 -44.55 28.41 -41.35
N ASN A 702 -43.79 28.09 -42.39
CA ASN A 702 -43.75 26.73 -42.95
C ASN A 702 -42.87 25.78 -42.11
N ALA A 703 -42.94 24.48 -42.42
CA ALA A 703 -42.17 23.45 -41.71
C ALA A 703 -40.66 23.71 -41.67
N SER A 704 -40.07 24.27 -42.73
CA SER A 704 -38.62 24.53 -42.79
C SER A 704 -38.19 25.63 -41.80
N VAL A 705 -39.01 26.67 -41.61
CA VAL A 705 -38.72 27.76 -40.66
C VAL A 705 -38.69 27.21 -39.23
N VAL A 706 -39.70 26.41 -38.86
CA VAL A 706 -39.80 25.80 -37.53
C VAL A 706 -38.63 24.83 -37.28
N GLN A 707 -38.31 23.97 -38.25
CA GLN A 707 -37.22 23.00 -38.12
C GLN A 707 -35.85 23.69 -37.96
N LYS A 708 -35.56 24.75 -38.74
CA LYS A 708 -34.33 25.53 -38.61
C LYS A 708 -34.24 26.21 -37.25
N ALA A 709 -35.33 26.81 -36.77
CA ALA A 709 -35.39 27.41 -35.44
C ALA A 709 -35.12 26.38 -34.32
N MET A 710 -35.70 25.18 -34.44
CA MET A 710 -35.43 24.07 -33.51
C MET A 710 -33.95 23.65 -33.50
N LEU A 711 -33.34 23.54 -34.67
CA LEU A 711 -31.92 23.19 -34.79
C LEU A 711 -31.00 24.26 -34.21
N SER A 712 -31.26 25.55 -34.48
CA SER A 712 -30.43 26.65 -33.95
C SER A 712 -30.43 26.72 -32.42
N ILE A 713 -31.53 26.35 -31.77
CA ILE A 713 -31.63 26.31 -30.30
C ILE A 713 -30.99 25.05 -29.73
N LEU A 714 -31.26 23.88 -30.33
CA LEU A 714 -30.81 22.60 -29.78
C LEU A 714 -29.33 22.30 -30.08
N PHE A 715 -28.79 22.89 -31.14
CA PHE A 715 -27.38 22.82 -31.52
C PHE A 715 -26.76 24.21 -31.59
N PRO A 716 -26.64 24.91 -30.46
CA PRO A 716 -26.32 26.32 -30.51
C PRO A 716 -24.84 26.56 -30.86
N GLN A 717 -23.95 25.59 -30.62
CA GLN A 717 -22.51 25.71 -30.94
C GLN A 717 -22.11 25.10 -32.29
N THR A 718 -23.00 24.37 -32.97
CA THR A 718 -22.75 23.80 -34.31
C THR A 718 -23.14 24.80 -35.39
N ASP A 719 -22.44 24.84 -36.52
CA ASP A 719 -22.84 25.72 -37.62
C ASP A 719 -24.26 25.42 -38.10
N SER A 720 -25.04 26.48 -38.36
CA SER A 720 -26.45 26.37 -38.72
C SER A 720 -26.66 25.74 -40.10
N GLN A 721 -25.71 25.90 -41.04
CA GLN A 721 -25.80 25.26 -42.36
C GLN A 721 -25.40 23.79 -42.26
N GLU A 722 -24.32 23.48 -41.58
CA GLU A 722 -23.84 22.12 -41.35
C GLU A 722 -24.95 21.22 -40.77
N ILE A 723 -25.54 21.62 -39.64
CA ILE A 723 -26.58 20.81 -38.98
C ILE A 723 -27.89 20.74 -39.80
N TRP A 724 -28.18 21.77 -40.61
CA TRP A 724 -29.34 21.75 -41.52
C TRP A 724 -29.15 20.75 -42.65
N GLU A 725 -27.94 20.63 -43.19
CA GLU A 725 -27.62 19.62 -44.20
C GLU A 725 -27.69 18.20 -43.64
N GLU A 726 -27.17 17.98 -42.44
CA GLU A 726 -27.30 16.69 -41.74
C GLU A 726 -28.78 16.32 -41.52
N PHE A 727 -29.58 17.26 -41.02
CA PHE A 727 -31.01 17.02 -40.80
C PHE A 727 -31.78 16.76 -42.10
N ARG A 728 -31.45 17.42 -43.23
CA ARG A 728 -32.09 17.14 -44.52
C ARG A 728 -31.81 15.72 -45.02
N ASN A 729 -30.64 15.19 -44.70
CA ASN A 729 -30.24 13.84 -45.08
C ASN A 729 -30.73 12.77 -44.09
N TYR A 730 -31.26 13.18 -42.93
CA TYR A 730 -31.75 12.28 -41.89
C TYR A 730 -33.00 11.52 -42.35
N LYS A 731 -33.03 10.23 -42.05
CA LYS A 731 -34.22 9.36 -42.19
C LYS A 731 -34.43 8.58 -40.90
N PRO A 732 -35.66 8.55 -40.34
CA PRO A 732 -35.97 7.71 -39.20
C PRO A 732 -35.68 6.24 -39.53
N GLN A 733 -34.96 5.57 -38.64
CA GLN A 733 -34.64 4.15 -38.76
C GLN A 733 -34.86 3.47 -37.42
N ILE A 734 -35.18 2.18 -37.44
CA ILE A 734 -35.29 1.38 -36.22
C ILE A 734 -33.87 1.14 -35.72
N GLN A 735 -33.58 1.64 -34.52
CA GLN A 735 -32.30 1.45 -33.85
C GLN A 735 -32.38 0.32 -32.82
N PRO A 736 -31.26 -0.36 -32.51
CA PRO A 736 -31.17 -1.30 -31.39
C PRO A 736 -31.61 -0.66 -30.05
N GLU A 737 -32.18 -1.48 -29.16
CA GLU A 737 -32.74 -1.02 -27.87
C GLU A 737 -31.81 -0.12 -27.02
N PRO A 738 -30.49 -0.39 -26.89
CA PRO A 738 -29.59 0.51 -26.14
C PRO A 738 -29.49 1.92 -26.75
N ILE A 739 -29.44 1.99 -28.09
CA ILE A 739 -29.40 3.25 -28.84
C ILE A 739 -30.74 3.97 -28.76
N TRP A 740 -31.84 3.22 -28.76
CA TRP A 740 -33.17 3.77 -28.57
C TRP A 740 -33.36 4.37 -27.18
N GLN A 741 -32.90 3.70 -26.11
CA GLN A 741 -32.94 4.23 -24.73
C GLN A 741 -32.08 5.50 -24.59
N PHE A 742 -30.88 5.51 -25.17
CA PHE A 742 -30.03 6.70 -25.27
C PHE A 742 -30.80 7.85 -25.96
N SER A 743 -31.35 7.58 -27.14
CA SER A 743 -32.04 8.56 -27.97
C SER A 743 -33.29 9.11 -27.28
N ARG A 744 -34.01 8.26 -26.54
CA ARG A 744 -35.16 8.63 -25.71
C ARG A 744 -34.77 9.56 -24.56
N ARG A 745 -33.63 9.33 -23.90
CA ARG A 745 -33.13 10.24 -22.86
C ARG A 745 -32.72 11.59 -23.46
N ARG A 746 -32.03 11.59 -24.60
CA ARG A 746 -31.69 12.84 -25.31
C ARG A 746 -32.93 13.60 -25.77
N TYR A 747 -33.93 12.88 -26.27
CA TYR A 747 -35.25 13.38 -26.63
C TYR A 747 -35.93 14.08 -25.44
N LEU A 748 -35.95 13.45 -24.26
CA LEU A 748 -36.55 14.04 -23.07
C LEU A 748 -35.84 15.35 -22.70
N TRP A 749 -34.52 15.41 -22.78
CA TRP A 749 -33.79 16.65 -22.52
C TRP A 749 -34.03 17.72 -23.56
N ALA A 750 -34.12 17.36 -24.85
CA ALA A 750 -34.50 18.29 -25.90
C ALA A 750 -35.92 18.83 -25.68
N LYS A 751 -36.83 17.98 -25.19
CA LYS A 751 -38.18 18.35 -24.75
C LYS A 751 -38.20 19.16 -23.45
N ASP A 752 -37.22 19.07 -22.56
CA ASP A 752 -37.17 19.98 -21.40
C ASP A 752 -36.61 21.35 -21.80
N GLN A 753 -35.70 21.38 -22.78
CA GLN A 753 -35.10 22.59 -23.33
C GLN A 753 -36.09 23.37 -24.22
N TRP A 754 -36.83 22.68 -25.09
CA TRP A 754 -37.66 23.31 -26.12
C TRP A 754 -38.94 23.96 -25.57
N PRO A 755 -39.94 23.26 -24.97
CA PRO A 755 -41.09 23.84 -24.26
C PRO A 755 -40.87 25.14 -23.48
N ASN A 756 -39.84 25.22 -22.64
CA ASN A 756 -39.54 26.43 -21.86
C ASN A 756 -39.17 27.65 -22.74
N LEU A 757 -38.55 27.40 -23.89
CA LEU A 757 -38.17 28.43 -24.88
C LEU A 757 -39.27 28.64 -25.93
N SER A 758 -39.96 27.56 -26.32
CA SER A 758 -41.03 27.57 -27.32
C SER A 758 -42.24 28.31 -26.83
N ASP A 759 -42.59 28.29 -25.54
CA ASP A 759 -43.72 29.09 -25.03
C ASP A 759 -43.48 30.59 -25.23
N ARG A 760 -42.23 31.06 -25.10
CA ARG A 760 -41.86 32.46 -25.37
C ARG A 760 -41.88 32.79 -26.86
N ILE A 761 -41.28 31.91 -27.68
CA ILE A 761 -41.23 32.07 -29.14
C ILE A 761 -42.64 31.99 -29.73
N THR A 762 -43.43 31.00 -29.31
CA THR A 762 -44.83 30.84 -29.74
C THR A 762 -45.71 31.96 -29.23
N THR A 763 -45.47 32.54 -28.04
CA THR A 763 -46.17 33.75 -27.60
C THR A 763 -45.87 34.91 -28.55
N ILE A 764 -44.60 35.16 -28.88
CA ILE A 764 -44.22 36.24 -29.82
C ILE A 764 -44.84 35.97 -31.20
N TRP A 765 -44.73 34.74 -31.72
CA TRP A 765 -45.36 34.34 -32.96
C TRP A 765 -46.88 34.48 -32.94
N THR A 766 -47.53 34.17 -31.81
CA THR A 766 -48.98 34.33 -31.62
C THR A 766 -49.37 35.81 -31.63
N LEU A 767 -48.60 36.66 -30.95
CA LEU A 767 -48.81 38.11 -30.99
C LEU A 767 -48.61 38.69 -32.41
N GLN A 768 -47.66 38.16 -33.18
CA GLN A 768 -47.47 38.51 -34.60
C GLN A 768 -48.64 38.04 -35.47
N ASP A 769 -49.19 36.86 -35.18
CA ASP A 769 -50.34 36.28 -35.89
C ASP A 769 -51.59 37.13 -35.70
N PHE A 770 -51.83 37.57 -34.46
CA PHE A 770 -52.92 38.49 -34.14
C PHE A 770 -52.65 39.94 -34.56
N GLY A 771 -51.49 40.22 -35.18
CA GLY A 771 -51.11 41.57 -35.63
C GLY A 771 -50.88 42.56 -34.49
N LEU A 772 -50.66 42.06 -33.27
CA LEU A 772 -50.41 42.86 -32.08
C LEU A 772 -48.98 43.40 -32.02
N ILE A 773 -48.06 42.77 -32.75
CA ILE A 773 -46.67 43.21 -32.93
C ILE A 773 -46.24 42.98 -34.40
N SER A 774 -45.24 43.73 -34.88
CA SER A 774 -44.79 43.67 -36.27
C SER A 774 -44.23 42.28 -36.65
N LYS A 775 -44.52 41.85 -37.88
CA LYS A 775 -44.02 40.59 -38.47
C LYS A 775 -42.54 40.64 -38.84
N ASP A 776 -41.93 41.83 -38.85
CA ASP A 776 -40.52 42.05 -39.15
C ASP A 776 -39.63 41.96 -37.90
N ILE A 777 -40.22 41.79 -36.72
CA ILE A 777 -39.48 41.63 -35.46
C ILE A 777 -38.96 40.19 -35.39
N ASN A 778 -37.65 40.01 -35.42
CA ASN A 778 -37.01 38.71 -35.17
C ASN A 778 -37.05 38.36 -33.68
N VAL A 779 -37.13 37.07 -33.37
CA VAL A 779 -37.05 36.61 -31.98
C VAL A 779 -35.60 36.39 -31.64
N GLU A 780 -35.06 37.23 -30.77
CA GLU A 780 -33.73 37.04 -30.22
C GLU A 780 -33.84 36.40 -28.83
N THR A 781 -33.15 35.28 -28.63
CA THR A 781 -33.11 34.61 -27.33
C THR A 781 -31.67 34.38 -26.91
N VAL A 782 -31.37 34.77 -25.68
CA VAL A 782 -30.11 34.39 -25.03
C VAL A 782 -30.30 33.02 -24.41
N ILE A 783 -29.45 32.08 -24.80
CA ILE A 783 -29.41 30.74 -24.22
C ILE A 783 -28.12 30.53 -23.45
N ALA A 784 -28.27 30.00 -22.24
CA ALA A 784 -27.15 29.51 -21.46
C ALA A 784 -26.63 28.21 -22.09
N VAL A 785 -25.33 28.16 -22.33
CA VAL A 785 -24.62 26.99 -22.84
C VAL A 785 -23.47 26.60 -21.92
N ALA A 786 -23.05 25.34 -22.01
CA ALA A 786 -21.97 24.78 -21.19
C ALA A 786 -22.20 24.97 -19.68
N ASP A 787 -23.36 24.52 -19.17
CA ASP A 787 -23.78 24.67 -17.76
C ASP A 787 -23.77 26.14 -17.26
N GLY A 788 -24.14 27.07 -18.13
CA GLY A 788 -24.27 28.49 -17.77
C GLY A 788 -22.96 29.28 -17.76
N ARG A 789 -21.85 28.68 -18.19
CA ARG A 789 -20.54 29.36 -18.30
C ARG A 789 -20.43 30.27 -19.52
N LYS A 790 -21.27 30.06 -20.54
CA LYS A 790 -21.30 30.88 -21.75
C LYS A 790 -22.74 31.22 -22.10
N GLN A 791 -22.97 32.42 -22.63
CA GLN A 791 -24.25 32.84 -23.15
C GLN A 791 -24.12 33.04 -24.66
N MET A 792 -25.10 32.54 -25.41
CA MET A 792 -25.16 32.75 -26.86
C MET A 792 -26.47 33.40 -27.23
N LEU A 793 -26.38 34.41 -28.08
CA LEU A 793 -27.52 35.04 -28.72
C LEU A 793 -27.91 34.20 -29.94
N VAL A 794 -29.15 33.73 -29.96
CA VAL A 794 -29.73 33.02 -31.09
C VAL A 794 -30.83 33.88 -31.69
N LYS A 795 -30.64 34.32 -32.93
CA LYS A 795 -31.62 35.08 -33.70
C LYS A 795 -32.49 34.12 -34.53
N ILE A 796 -33.79 34.13 -34.26
CA ILE A 796 -34.79 33.31 -34.94
C ILE A 796 -35.61 34.22 -35.86
N PRO A 797 -35.48 34.06 -37.19
CA PRO A 797 -36.18 34.92 -38.12
C PRO A 797 -37.68 34.65 -38.10
N SER A 798 -38.48 35.72 -38.00
CA SER A 798 -39.95 35.62 -37.93
C SER A 798 -40.62 35.54 -39.30
N ASN A 799 -39.93 35.94 -40.37
CA ASN A 799 -40.46 35.91 -41.73
C ASN A 799 -39.33 35.65 -42.76
N PRO A 800 -39.35 34.56 -43.55
CA PRO A 800 -38.26 34.20 -44.46
C PRO A 800 -38.31 34.92 -45.82
N LYS A 801 -38.80 36.17 -45.88
CA LYS A 801 -38.82 36.92 -47.13
C LYS A 801 -37.52 37.72 -47.28
N GLU A 802 -36.81 37.38 -48.37
CA GLU A 802 -35.60 38.00 -48.92
C GLU A 802 -34.25 37.61 -48.31
N GLY A 803 -33.60 36.64 -48.97
CA GLY A 803 -32.16 36.66 -49.25
C GLY A 803 -31.17 36.37 -48.12
N ASN A 804 -31.44 36.77 -46.88
CA ASN A 804 -30.51 36.62 -45.76
C ASN A 804 -30.92 35.43 -44.88
N ASN A 805 -30.55 34.24 -45.34
CA ASN A 805 -31.09 32.96 -44.91
C ASN A 805 -30.34 32.35 -43.70
N GLN A 806 -29.77 33.18 -42.82
CA GLN A 806 -28.92 32.72 -41.72
C GLN A 806 -29.48 33.17 -40.37
N ALA A 807 -29.82 32.19 -39.53
CA ALA A 807 -29.79 32.40 -38.09
C ALA A 807 -28.33 32.71 -37.71
N SER A 808 -28.01 33.98 -37.43
CA SER A 808 -26.70 34.33 -36.89
C SER A 808 -26.64 33.96 -35.41
N LYS A 809 -25.47 33.47 -35.00
CA LYS A 809 -25.16 33.09 -33.62
C LYS A 809 -23.99 33.96 -33.21
N GLU A 810 -24.18 34.74 -32.16
CA GLU A 810 -23.17 35.66 -31.64
C GLU A 810 -22.88 35.25 -30.19
N THR A 811 -21.60 35.13 -29.85
CA THR A 811 -21.18 34.88 -28.46
C THR A 811 -21.25 36.22 -27.73
N ILE A 812 -21.87 36.27 -26.55
CA ILE A 812 -22.12 37.56 -25.87
C ILE A 812 -20.83 38.27 -25.43
N ASP A 813 -19.69 37.57 -25.35
CA ASP A 813 -18.37 38.19 -25.15
C ASP A 813 -17.93 39.12 -26.32
N GLU A 814 -18.55 39.02 -27.50
CA GLU A 814 -18.25 39.83 -28.70
C GLU A 814 -19.22 41.02 -28.91
N ILE A 815 -20.30 41.11 -28.13
CA ILE A 815 -21.35 42.13 -28.35
C ILE A 815 -20.98 43.48 -27.72
N ASP A 816 -20.10 43.51 -26.72
CA ASP A 816 -19.63 44.74 -26.07
C ASP A 816 -18.69 45.59 -26.96
N GLU A 817 -18.23 45.10 -28.13
CA GLU A 817 -17.36 45.87 -29.05
C GLU A 817 -18.11 46.56 -30.21
N ILE A 818 -19.43 46.39 -30.36
CA ILE A 818 -20.17 46.93 -31.53
C ILE A 818 -21.02 48.17 -31.20
N ASP A 819 -21.29 48.47 -29.93
CA ASP A 819 -22.15 49.60 -29.53
C ASP A 819 -21.41 50.93 -29.25
N GLU A 820 -20.08 51.02 -29.37
CA GLU A 820 -19.33 52.28 -29.17
C GLU A 820 -19.14 53.13 -30.45
N SER A 821 -19.53 52.67 -31.64
CA SER A 821 -19.27 53.43 -32.89
C SER A 821 -20.40 54.35 -33.38
N ASP A 822 -21.59 54.31 -32.78
CA ASP A 822 -22.76 55.07 -33.28
C ASP A 822 -23.24 56.22 -32.36
N GLU A 823 -22.64 56.45 -31.19
CA GLU A 823 -22.96 57.60 -30.31
C GLU A 823 -22.11 58.86 -30.53
N GLU A 824 -21.24 58.92 -31.55
CA GLU A 824 -20.40 60.11 -31.83
C GLU A 824 -20.84 60.98 -33.03
N LYS A 825 -22.13 60.92 -33.43
CA LYS A 825 -22.73 61.89 -34.38
C LYS A 825 -24.21 62.22 -34.09
N GLU A 826 -24.47 62.97 -33.02
CA GLU A 826 -25.21 64.26 -33.04
C GLU A 826 -25.10 65.02 -31.72
#